data_AF-A0A3N7ANQ1-F1
#
_entry.id   AF-A0A3N7ANQ1-F1
#
_cell.length_a   1.000
_cell.length_b   1.000
_cell.length_c   1.000
_cell.angle_alpha   90.00
_cell.angle_beta   90.00
_cell.angle_gamma   90.00
#
_symmetry.space_group_name_H-M   'P 1'
#
loop_
_entity.id
_entity.type
_entity.pdbx_description
1 polymer ?
#
loop_
_entity_poly.entity_id
_entity_poly.type
_entity_poly.pdbx_seq_one_letter_code
_entity_poly.pdbx_strand_id
1 'polypeptide(L)'
;MDMKNKALPILFAVFSAFPTILFGQDNEKLIKDYISQNKTREYKKSDLNNIIIDNVDPSNSLNGNVVKFLQTYNGLPIYSSVGTALIKDNKIVYYTDNFVKDYTASTSGTAAINKTFALQKIAEDLKNSDIANFTILEYLEKTQKKATSANQRLVYTNDDNGNLRLAYEYTLMEPKSPNYWNILVDANNGNILVKNNLTLSCNFNHDAYSSDADYSHADHFENTLVGPQNNIVQNNIPLLVPDNATYNVFPLPIEAPTFGSRSILTNPWLLNASPEGWHSDGTNHYTVTRGNNVFAYEDVAGTALTAPDYLTGTPAEGGATRNFNFPFNINEAPVNNRNAAITNLFYLNNRIHDVFYQFGFTESAKNFQQNNFGNGGVNDDSVYAEAQDGSGLNNANFSSPSDGNNPRMQMYLWSSIGRIFFYNAPTAAVSRTPTAGTAQFGMPVPMNGITGDIALSPVLDGCTALPAGSLTDKIGLVERGTCGFAVKVKNLQDAGAKAAIVYNNAANGSTLGNMAGSDATITIPSVLIINSEGEYIKTQLAASTNVNVTLKGNMTPDGSFDNGIVIHEYGHGISNRMTGSGSGACLNANVSKEQMGEGWSDFFALMLTNKAGDNATVARGTGTYALGQAITGAGIRPKRYTTDLTINGYTYGNTNGMEYNNGTAVVPDVHSIGFVWATMLWDLHWKYVEKYGYSSDVLSTTPNGSRKVLQLVTDALKLQGCNPSFIDGRNAILAAELATTGGQDKCMIWGVFARRGLGLNASAGVKNNINDQVQDFNVPEECVLATNEVNSDKNKNISIYPNPAKDEFYIKFPSNTLGKVSVELYDMSGKLVSSENKISPDAQKAISTSNLVNGTYMVKIKGLGFETASKVMVKK
;
A
#
# COMPACT_ATOMS: atom_id res chain seq x y z
N MET A 1 -19.35 8.69 84.71
CA MET A 1 -19.94 7.40 84.24
C MET A 1 -20.25 7.54 82.76
N ASP A 2 -20.55 6.42 82.09
CA ASP A 2 -20.77 6.28 80.64
C ASP A 2 -19.50 6.53 79.78
N MET A 3 -18.98 5.52 79.08
CA MET A 3 -19.49 4.88 77.83
C MET A 3 -19.38 5.83 76.63
N LYS A 4 -18.84 5.44 75.46
CA LYS A 4 -18.30 4.16 74.96
C LYS A 4 -17.45 4.52 73.71
N ASN A 5 -16.42 3.73 73.34
CA ASN A 5 -16.38 3.19 71.98
C ASN A 5 -15.35 2.07 71.74
N LYS A 6 -15.74 1.21 70.80
CA LYS A 6 -15.17 -0.07 70.40
C LYS A 6 -13.72 0.03 69.91
N ALA A 7 -12.89 -0.93 70.30
CA ALA A 7 -11.71 -1.31 69.53
C ALA A 7 -12.08 -2.41 68.50
N LEU A 8 -11.45 -2.39 67.34
CA LEU A 8 -11.40 -3.51 66.38
C LEU A 8 -10.04 -3.45 65.67
N PRO A 9 -9.24 -4.53 65.63
CA PRO A 9 -7.93 -4.49 65.00
C PRO A 9 -8.06 -4.52 63.47
N ILE A 10 -7.49 -3.52 62.79
CA ILE A 10 -7.32 -3.56 61.33
C ILE A 10 -6.16 -4.50 61.01
N LEU A 11 -6.44 -5.52 60.20
CA LEU A 11 -5.43 -6.47 59.73
C LEU A 11 -4.58 -5.79 58.64
N PHE A 12 -3.33 -5.44 58.96
CA PHE A 12 -2.38 -4.90 57.98
C PHE A 12 -1.90 -6.01 57.02
N ALA A 13 -2.71 -6.30 56.01
CA ALA A 13 -2.29 -7.11 54.87
C ALA A 13 -1.35 -6.27 53.98
N VAL A 14 -0.05 -6.37 54.24
CA VAL A 14 1.00 -5.72 53.42
C VAL A 14 1.08 -6.46 52.07
N PHE A 15 0.26 -6.05 51.11
CA PHE A 15 0.47 -6.40 49.72
C PHE A 15 1.68 -5.62 49.19
N SER A 16 2.77 -6.34 48.93
CA SER A 16 4.02 -5.80 48.41
C SER A 16 3.88 -5.40 46.94
N ALA A 17 3.54 -4.15 46.67
CA ALA A 17 3.42 -3.58 45.33
C ALA A 17 4.70 -2.86 44.89
N PHE A 18 5.63 -3.58 44.25
CA PHE A 18 6.81 -3.04 43.53
C PHE A 18 7.36 -4.12 42.58
N PRO A 19 7.95 -3.77 41.41
CA PRO A 19 7.50 -2.76 40.46
C PRO A 19 7.53 -3.22 38.98
N THR A 20 6.85 -2.48 38.09
CA THR A 20 6.91 -2.64 36.63
C THR A 20 8.28 -2.36 36.00
N ILE A 21 9.24 -1.83 36.77
CA ILE A 21 10.63 -1.55 36.36
C ILE A 21 11.37 -2.83 35.90
N LEU A 22 10.97 -4.01 36.38
CA LEU A 22 11.67 -5.28 36.15
C LEU A 22 11.80 -5.67 34.66
N PHE A 23 10.75 -5.51 33.86
CA PHE A 23 10.76 -5.98 32.46
C PHE A 23 11.64 -5.14 31.52
N GLY A 24 11.75 -3.83 31.77
CA GLY A 24 12.66 -2.96 31.02
C GLY A 24 14.12 -3.31 31.31
N GLN A 25 14.46 -3.52 32.58
CA GLN A 25 15.81 -3.88 33.01
C GLN A 25 16.25 -5.26 32.51
N ASP A 26 15.36 -6.26 32.48
CA ASP A 26 15.72 -7.59 31.97
C ASP A 26 15.94 -7.57 30.45
N ASN A 27 15.06 -6.92 29.67
CA ASN A 27 15.25 -6.76 28.22
C ASN A 27 16.55 -6.02 27.87
N GLU A 28 16.83 -4.88 28.53
CA GLU A 28 18.06 -4.11 28.30
C GLU A 28 19.31 -4.94 28.66
N LYS A 29 19.26 -5.68 29.77
CA LYS A 29 20.35 -6.56 30.18
C LYS A 29 20.54 -7.72 29.20
N LEU A 30 19.49 -8.42 28.78
CA LEU A 30 19.57 -9.53 27.81
C LEU A 30 20.23 -9.08 26.51
N ILE A 31 19.90 -7.88 26.03
CA ILE A 31 20.49 -7.29 24.82
C ILE A 31 21.95 -6.90 25.06
N LYS A 32 22.29 -6.26 26.19
CA LYS A 32 23.68 -5.94 26.56
C LYS A 32 24.55 -7.19 26.75
N ASP A 33 24.02 -8.26 27.36
CA ASP A 33 24.69 -9.55 27.52
C ASP A 33 24.90 -10.23 26.16
N TYR A 34 23.89 -10.21 25.27
CA TYR A 34 24.00 -10.75 23.91
C TYR A 34 25.03 -9.99 23.06
N ILE A 35 25.04 -8.66 23.12
CA ILE A 35 26.06 -7.82 22.47
C ILE A 35 27.44 -8.16 23.04
N SER A 36 27.56 -8.27 24.37
CA SER A 36 28.81 -8.57 25.06
C SER A 36 29.42 -9.92 24.64
N GLN A 37 28.56 -10.93 24.44
CA GLN A 37 28.97 -12.29 24.07
C GLN A 37 29.24 -12.45 22.56
N ASN A 38 28.41 -11.87 21.70
CA ASN A 38 28.40 -12.17 20.26
C ASN A 38 28.97 -11.05 19.38
N LYS A 39 28.97 -9.80 19.87
CA LYS A 39 29.17 -8.58 19.05
C LYS A 39 30.31 -7.68 19.51
N THR A 40 30.85 -7.83 20.73
CA THR A 40 31.94 -6.99 21.28
C THR A 40 33.11 -6.74 20.31
N ARG A 41 33.50 -7.72 19.50
CA ARG A 41 34.63 -7.61 18.55
C ARG A 41 34.37 -6.63 17.39
N GLU A 42 33.12 -6.22 17.16
CA GLU A 42 32.79 -5.20 16.16
C GLU A 42 33.13 -3.79 16.66
N TYR A 43 32.97 -3.53 17.96
CA TYR A 43 33.13 -2.21 18.57
C TYR A 43 34.61 -1.92 18.87
N LYS A 44 35.15 -0.84 18.30
CA LYS A 44 36.53 -0.39 18.58
C LYS A 44 36.65 0.43 19.87
N LYS A 45 35.52 0.87 20.43
CA LYS A 45 35.45 1.67 21.67
C LYS A 45 34.34 1.16 22.58
N SER A 46 34.58 1.20 23.88
CA SER A 46 33.68 0.63 24.91
C SER A 46 32.52 1.54 25.31
N ASP A 47 32.57 2.83 24.98
CA ASP A 47 31.50 3.81 25.20
C ASP A 47 30.33 3.64 24.22
N LEU A 48 30.59 3.09 23.03
CA LEU A 48 29.60 2.81 21.98
C LEU A 48 28.71 1.58 22.26
N ASN A 49 28.91 0.81 23.33
CA ASN A 49 28.05 -0.34 23.66
C ASN A 49 26.78 0.02 24.46
N ASN A 50 26.60 1.30 24.79
CA ASN A 50 25.47 1.78 25.57
C ASN A 50 24.20 1.84 24.71
N ILE A 51 23.09 1.43 25.32
CA ILE A 51 21.75 1.42 24.71
C ILE A 51 20.69 1.87 25.70
N ILE A 52 19.55 2.30 25.17
CA ILE A 52 18.27 2.43 25.88
C ILE A 52 17.16 1.71 25.10
N ILE A 53 16.18 1.15 25.81
CA ILE A 53 15.00 0.56 25.18
C ILE A 53 14.07 1.67 24.70
N ASP A 54 13.75 1.66 23.40
CA ASP A 54 12.82 2.60 22.77
C ASP A 54 11.37 2.10 22.92
N ASN A 55 11.14 0.84 22.52
CA ASN A 55 9.81 0.24 22.50
C ASN A 55 9.88 -1.29 22.72
N VAL A 56 8.81 -1.88 23.25
CA VAL A 56 8.61 -3.34 23.34
C VAL A 56 7.20 -3.67 22.87
N ASP A 57 7.12 -4.35 21.72
CA ASP A 57 5.87 -4.80 21.10
C ASP A 57 5.62 -6.30 21.36
N PRO A 58 4.58 -6.69 22.12
CA PRO A 58 4.22 -8.08 22.35
C PRO A 58 3.51 -8.69 21.13
N SER A 59 4.29 -9.08 20.11
CA SER A 59 3.74 -9.48 18.81
C SER A 59 3.20 -10.91 18.83
N ASN A 60 1.86 -11.02 18.84
CA ASN A 60 1.11 -12.30 18.83
C ASN A 60 1.47 -13.21 17.63
N SER A 61 1.62 -12.63 16.44
CA SER A 61 1.98 -13.34 15.20
C SER A 61 3.35 -14.03 15.32
N LEU A 62 4.36 -13.24 15.67
CA LEU A 62 5.74 -13.69 15.89
C LEU A 62 5.89 -14.55 17.16
N ASN A 63 4.87 -14.64 18.03
CA ASN A 63 4.92 -15.32 19.33
C ASN A 63 6.17 -14.93 20.14
N GLY A 64 6.32 -13.63 20.42
CA GLY A 64 7.46 -13.06 21.15
C GLY A 64 7.45 -11.53 21.17
N ASN A 65 8.32 -10.94 22.00
CA ASN A 65 8.47 -9.51 22.13
C ASN A 65 9.44 -8.96 21.08
N VAL A 66 8.98 -8.06 20.19
CA VAL A 66 9.85 -7.26 19.32
C VAL A 66 10.32 -6.05 20.11
N VAL A 67 11.62 -6.02 20.45
CA VAL A 67 12.24 -4.94 21.20
C VAL A 67 13.00 -4.02 20.23
N LYS A 68 12.65 -2.74 20.24
CA LYS A 68 13.38 -1.67 19.55
C LYS A 68 14.24 -0.93 20.58
N PHE A 69 15.47 -0.61 20.23
CA PHE A 69 16.41 0.04 21.15
C PHE A 69 17.38 0.96 20.41
N LEU A 70 17.75 2.08 21.03
CA LEU A 70 18.65 3.09 20.45
C LEU A 70 20.05 2.92 21.03
N GLN A 71 21.08 3.17 20.21
CA GLN A 71 22.43 3.38 20.71
C GLN A 71 22.52 4.72 21.45
N THR A 72 23.29 4.79 22.53
CA THR A 72 23.57 6.06 23.23
C THR A 72 25.06 6.32 23.39
N TYR A 73 25.40 7.60 23.45
CA TYR A 73 26.76 8.09 23.72
C TYR A 73 26.64 9.32 24.64
N ASN A 74 27.46 9.36 25.71
CA ASN A 74 27.35 10.34 26.81
C ASN A 74 25.92 10.48 27.39
N GLY A 75 25.09 9.43 27.32
CA GLY A 75 23.71 9.43 27.79
C GLY A 75 22.66 9.98 26.81
N LEU A 76 23.07 10.46 25.63
CA LEU A 76 22.18 10.95 24.57
C LEU A 76 22.04 9.91 23.44
N PRO A 77 20.90 9.82 22.73
CA PRO A 77 20.74 8.93 21.58
C PRO A 77 21.70 9.27 20.44
N ILE A 78 22.14 8.26 19.69
CA ILE A 78 22.77 8.47 18.38
C ILE A 78 21.69 8.40 17.29
N TYR A 79 21.55 9.45 16.49
CA TYR A 79 20.55 9.58 15.43
C TYR A 79 20.65 8.46 14.41
N SER A 80 19.50 7.92 14.01
CA SER A 80 19.37 6.76 13.10
C SER A 80 20.15 5.51 13.49
N SER A 81 20.67 5.40 14.73
CA SER A 81 21.41 4.25 15.24
C SER A 81 20.51 3.35 16.10
N VAL A 82 19.98 2.30 15.50
CA VAL A 82 18.85 1.51 16.01
C VAL A 82 19.11 0.01 15.94
N GLY A 83 18.73 -0.69 17.00
CA GLY A 83 18.69 -2.14 17.07
C GLY A 83 17.25 -2.67 17.12
N THR A 84 17.07 -3.89 16.63
CA THR A 84 15.82 -4.66 16.72
C THR A 84 16.15 -6.09 17.15
N ALA A 85 15.46 -6.59 18.19
CA ALA A 85 15.59 -7.95 18.67
C ALA A 85 14.21 -8.60 18.84
N LEU A 86 14.08 -9.89 18.51
CA LEU A 86 12.92 -10.71 18.87
C LEU A 86 13.29 -11.58 20.07
N ILE A 87 12.56 -11.42 21.17
CA ILE A 87 12.79 -12.16 22.42
C ILE A 87 11.64 -13.17 22.63
N LYS A 88 12.02 -14.43 22.84
CA LYS A 88 11.13 -15.57 23.18
C LYS A 88 11.72 -16.34 24.36
N ASP A 89 10.92 -16.72 25.34
CA ASP A 89 11.36 -17.55 26.48
C ASP A 89 12.66 -17.04 27.16
N ASN A 90 12.75 -15.72 27.36
CA ASN A 90 13.93 -14.97 27.82
C ASN A 90 15.22 -15.15 27.00
N LYS A 91 15.09 -15.40 25.69
CA LYS A 91 16.20 -15.57 24.74
C LYS A 91 15.98 -14.73 23.49
N ILE A 92 17.04 -14.09 23.01
CA ILE A 92 17.07 -13.41 21.72
C ILE A 92 17.15 -14.48 20.62
N VAL A 93 16.11 -14.56 19.77
CA VAL A 93 16.03 -15.52 18.65
C VAL A 93 16.28 -14.87 17.29
N TYR A 94 16.21 -13.54 17.22
CA TYR A 94 16.63 -12.71 16.09
C TYR A 94 17.18 -11.39 16.62
N TYR A 95 18.22 -10.86 15.98
CA TYR A 95 18.88 -9.62 16.35
C TYR A 95 19.45 -8.94 15.09
N THR A 96 19.23 -7.64 14.95
CA THR A 96 19.87 -6.78 13.95
C THR A 96 20.16 -5.40 14.52
N ASP A 97 21.23 -4.75 14.08
CA ASP A 97 21.59 -3.38 14.45
C ASP A 97 22.32 -2.68 13.30
N ASN A 98 22.24 -1.36 13.25
CA ASN A 98 23.09 -0.51 12.39
C ASN A 98 24.01 0.41 13.21
N PHE A 99 24.48 -0.05 14.38
CA PHE A 99 25.16 0.79 15.36
C PHE A 99 26.50 1.33 14.88
N VAL A 100 26.83 2.54 15.32
CA VAL A 100 28.16 3.14 15.15
C VAL A 100 29.17 2.31 15.95
N LYS A 101 30.12 1.67 15.28
CA LYS A 101 31.10 0.77 15.91
C LYS A 101 32.44 1.44 16.24
N ASP A 102 32.70 2.62 15.68
CA ASP A 102 33.92 3.41 15.86
C ASP A 102 33.65 4.91 15.56
N TYR A 103 34.52 5.81 16.01
CA TYR A 103 34.49 7.24 15.67
C TYR A 103 35.90 7.86 15.69
N THR A 104 36.15 8.87 14.87
CA THR A 104 37.43 9.59 14.80
C THR A 104 37.57 10.53 16.01
N ALA A 105 36.70 11.54 16.13
CA ALA A 105 36.58 12.42 17.28
C ALA A 105 35.12 12.61 17.72
N SER A 106 34.90 13.35 18.81
CA SER A 106 33.57 13.76 19.29
C SER A 106 33.59 15.24 19.68
N THR A 107 32.47 15.93 19.51
CA THR A 107 32.22 17.24 20.15
C THR A 107 31.96 17.09 21.64
N SER A 108 31.88 18.22 22.34
CA SER A 108 31.33 18.33 23.70
C SER A 108 29.94 17.66 23.83
N GLY A 109 29.60 17.23 25.04
CA GLY A 109 28.22 16.85 25.42
C GLY A 109 27.39 18.02 25.95
N THR A 110 28.02 19.17 26.23
CA THR A 110 27.33 20.45 26.45
C THR A 110 27.26 21.20 25.14
N ALA A 111 26.04 21.49 24.69
CA ALA A 111 25.79 22.34 23.54
C ALA A 111 26.26 23.78 23.80
N ALA A 112 26.94 24.38 22.82
CA ALA A 112 27.35 25.79 22.87
C ALA A 112 26.26 26.73 22.31
N ILE A 113 25.34 26.19 21.50
CA ILE A 113 24.13 26.86 20.95
C ILE A 113 22.89 25.97 21.22
N ASN A 114 21.72 26.52 21.61
CA ASN A 114 21.00 25.97 22.87
C ASN A 114 19.51 25.48 22.27
N LYS A 115 18.73 26.12 21.31
CA LYS A 115 17.24 25.98 20.78
C LYS A 115 16.30 27.13 20.09
N THR A 116 15.70 28.23 20.66
CA THR A 116 15.16 29.66 20.20
C THR A 116 15.94 31.05 19.73
N PHE A 117 17.24 31.46 19.99
CA PHE A 117 18.41 31.85 19.03
C PHE A 117 19.84 30.93 18.64
N ALA A 118 20.21 29.59 18.14
CA ALA A 118 19.84 28.05 17.68
C ALA A 118 18.58 27.13 16.89
N LEU A 119 17.28 27.47 16.47
CA LEU A 119 16.16 27.19 15.44
C LEU A 119 15.81 28.18 14.19
N GLN A 120 16.28 29.44 14.04
CA GLN A 120 16.85 30.17 12.80
C GLN A 120 18.48 30.26 12.29
N LYS A 121 19.51 29.48 11.66
CA LYS A 121 20.22 28.08 11.21
C LYS A 121 19.78 26.45 10.76
N ILE A 122 18.62 25.63 10.41
CA ILE A 122 17.03 25.40 10.22
C ILE A 122 15.95 26.16 9.28
N ALA A 123 15.26 27.28 9.65
CA ALA A 123 14.33 28.19 8.91
C ALA A 123 14.81 29.26 7.84
N GLU A 124 15.81 30.14 8.04
CA GLU A 124 16.23 31.27 7.16
C GLU A 124 16.53 30.83 5.72
N ASP A 125 17.17 29.67 5.53
CA ASP A 125 17.54 29.06 4.25
C ASP A 125 16.48 28.03 3.79
N LEU A 126 15.49 27.71 4.64
CA LEU A 126 14.16 27.25 4.15
C LEU A 126 13.42 28.45 3.53
N LYS A 127 13.95 29.67 3.67
CA LYS A 127 13.36 30.95 3.24
C LYS A 127 11.96 31.18 3.82
N ASN A 128 11.66 30.52 4.95
CA ASN A 128 10.34 30.45 5.57
C ASN A 128 10.37 31.09 6.98
N SER A 129 10.11 32.40 7.04
CA SER A 129 10.17 33.19 8.28
C SER A 129 9.13 32.82 9.33
N ASP A 130 8.06 32.12 8.94
CA ASP A 130 6.97 31.77 9.86
C ASP A 130 7.44 30.74 10.90
N ILE A 131 8.35 29.83 10.50
CA ILE A 131 8.98 28.82 11.37
C ILE A 131 9.76 29.47 12.53
N ALA A 132 10.34 30.66 12.32
CA ALA A 132 11.14 31.35 13.33
C ALA A 132 10.36 31.70 14.61
N ASN A 133 9.03 31.73 14.54
CA ASN A 133 8.11 32.07 15.64
C ASN A 133 7.39 30.84 16.23
N PHE A 134 7.80 29.63 15.87
CA PHE A 134 7.17 28.40 16.36
C PHE A 134 7.33 28.22 17.87
N THR A 135 6.30 27.64 18.51
CA THR A 135 6.39 27.21 19.92
C THR A 135 7.28 25.98 19.99
N ILE A 136 8.39 26.06 20.71
CA ILE A 136 9.37 24.97 20.73
C ILE A 136 9.13 24.05 21.93
N LEU A 137 8.96 22.76 21.63
CA LEU A 137 8.53 21.72 22.55
C LEU A 137 9.65 20.70 22.80
N GLU A 138 9.57 19.98 23.91
CA GLU A 138 10.37 18.77 24.11
C GLU A 138 9.91 17.62 23.20
N TYR A 139 10.76 16.62 22.96
CA TYR A 139 10.56 15.60 21.93
C TYR A 139 9.21 14.85 21.96
N LEU A 140 8.62 14.66 23.13
CA LEU A 140 7.30 14.02 23.33
C LEU A 140 6.27 14.95 23.98
N GLU A 141 6.53 16.26 24.05
CA GLU A 141 5.60 17.24 24.62
C GLU A 141 4.46 17.52 23.64
N LYS A 142 3.23 17.49 24.16
CA LYS A 142 1.99 17.54 23.37
C LYS A 142 1.38 18.94 23.36
N THR A 143 0.83 19.32 22.22
CA THR A 143 0.17 20.61 22.02
C THR A 143 -1.07 20.46 21.14
N GLN A 144 -2.04 21.35 21.32
CA GLN A 144 -3.15 21.52 20.36
C GLN A 144 -2.75 22.41 19.16
N LYS A 145 -1.57 23.03 19.18
CA LYS A 145 -1.06 23.94 18.13
C LYS A 145 0.08 23.32 17.30
N LYS A 146 -0.06 22.05 16.88
CA LYS A 146 1.01 21.30 16.20
C LYS A 146 1.51 22.01 14.93
N ALA A 147 0.60 22.59 14.16
CA ALA A 147 0.85 23.42 12.98
C ALA A 147 1.79 24.63 13.20
N THR A 148 1.99 25.09 14.44
CA THR A 148 2.83 26.26 14.78
C THR A 148 3.85 25.92 15.85
N SER A 149 4.27 24.65 15.91
CA SER A 149 5.16 24.13 16.95
C SER A 149 6.24 23.23 16.36
N ALA A 150 7.35 23.08 17.08
CA ALA A 150 8.45 22.20 16.69
C ALA A 150 8.93 21.39 17.90
N ASN A 151 8.90 20.06 17.80
CA ASN A 151 9.39 19.16 18.85
C ASN A 151 10.89 18.87 18.62
N GLN A 152 11.68 18.85 19.70
CA GLN A 152 13.13 18.64 19.59
C GLN A 152 13.78 17.87 20.75
N ARG A 153 15.00 17.37 20.49
CA ARG A 153 15.94 16.79 21.48
C ARG A 153 17.39 16.96 21.02
N LEU A 154 18.31 16.82 21.96
CA LEU A 154 19.73 16.62 21.70
C LEU A 154 20.00 15.16 21.35
N VAL A 155 20.77 14.96 20.28
CA VAL A 155 21.29 13.68 19.81
C VAL A 155 22.77 13.82 19.45
N TYR A 156 23.47 12.72 19.31
CA TYR A 156 24.70 12.69 18.51
C TYR A 156 24.39 12.19 17.10
N THR A 157 25.05 12.73 16.08
CA THR A 157 25.08 12.15 14.72
C THR A 157 26.51 11.98 14.26
N ASN A 158 26.75 11.10 13.29
CA ASN A 158 28.07 10.92 12.70
C ASN A 158 28.21 11.85 11.48
N ASP A 159 29.35 12.53 11.34
CA ASP A 159 29.69 13.26 10.10
C ASP A 159 30.41 12.35 9.08
N ASP A 160 30.57 12.81 7.84
CA ASP A 160 31.21 12.06 6.74
C ASP A 160 32.67 11.66 7.02
N ASN A 161 33.31 12.28 8.02
CA ASN A 161 34.68 11.99 8.46
C ASN A 161 34.71 11.05 9.68
N GLY A 162 33.54 10.52 10.08
CA GLY A 162 33.37 9.60 11.19
C GLY A 162 33.45 10.26 12.57
N ASN A 163 33.16 11.57 12.70
CA ASN A 163 33.12 12.23 14.01
C ASN A 163 31.70 12.31 14.57
N LEU A 164 31.56 12.07 15.88
CA LEU A 164 30.29 12.29 16.58
C LEU A 164 30.08 13.79 16.85
N ARG A 165 29.02 14.35 16.26
CA ARG A 165 28.55 15.72 16.45
C ARG A 165 27.32 15.74 17.33
N LEU A 166 27.39 16.45 18.45
CA LEU A 166 26.20 16.82 19.22
C LEU A 166 25.32 17.73 18.36
N ALA A 167 24.03 17.43 18.28
CA ALA A 167 23.10 18.10 17.39
C ALA A 167 21.68 18.22 17.99
N TYR A 168 20.96 19.27 17.59
CA TYR A 168 19.52 19.39 17.84
C TYR A 168 18.76 18.70 16.72
N GLU A 169 18.12 17.57 17.03
CA GLU A 169 17.10 16.99 16.17
C GLU A 169 15.78 17.73 16.38
N TYR A 170 15.25 18.28 15.29
CA TYR A 170 13.98 19.00 15.22
C TYR A 170 13.00 18.27 14.31
N THR A 171 11.73 18.24 14.69
CA THR A 171 10.62 17.68 13.90
C THR A 171 9.46 18.70 13.84
N LEU A 172 9.09 19.16 12.64
CA LEU A 172 8.07 20.20 12.42
C LEU A 172 7.37 20.10 11.06
N MET A 173 6.11 20.57 11.01
CA MET A 173 5.37 20.80 9.76
C MET A 173 5.77 22.15 9.17
N GLU A 174 5.97 22.25 7.85
CA GLU A 174 6.31 23.51 7.21
C GLU A 174 5.05 24.35 6.85
N PRO A 175 4.96 25.63 7.27
CA PRO A 175 3.86 26.50 6.88
C PRO A 175 3.74 26.67 5.37
N LYS A 176 2.51 26.55 4.84
CA LYS A 176 2.14 26.76 3.43
C LYS A 176 2.87 25.82 2.45
N SER A 177 3.12 24.59 2.90
CA SER A 177 3.96 23.59 2.24
C SER A 177 3.42 22.18 2.52
N PRO A 178 3.66 21.20 1.63
CA PRO A 178 3.40 19.78 1.91
C PRO A 178 4.47 19.15 2.83
N ASN A 179 5.58 19.83 3.10
CA ASN A 179 6.74 19.23 3.75
C ASN A 179 6.57 19.05 5.27
N TYR A 180 6.99 17.89 5.76
CA TYR A 180 7.19 17.61 7.18
C TYR A 180 8.67 17.33 7.39
N TRP A 181 9.38 18.23 8.09
CA TRP A 181 10.82 18.18 8.22
C TRP A 181 11.29 17.46 9.49
N ASN A 182 12.30 16.60 9.35
CA ASN A 182 13.20 16.18 10.43
C ASN A 182 14.62 16.68 10.10
N ILE A 183 15.19 17.54 10.94
CA ILE A 183 16.42 18.29 10.66
C ILE A 183 17.37 18.25 11.87
N LEU A 184 18.67 18.08 11.63
CA LEU A 184 19.72 18.09 12.65
C LEU A 184 20.65 19.31 12.50
N VAL A 185 20.78 20.09 13.57
CA VAL A 185 21.65 21.28 13.68
C VAL A 185 22.87 20.96 14.54
N ASP A 186 24.09 21.24 14.10
CA ASP A 186 25.29 21.13 14.95
C ASP A 186 25.19 22.07 16.17
N ALA A 187 25.09 21.47 17.36
CA ALA A 187 24.89 22.12 18.65
C ALA A 187 26.09 22.97 19.13
N ASN A 188 27.10 23.17 18.28
CA ASN A 188 28.29 23.97 18.56
C ASN A 188 28.42 25.19 17.62
N ASN A 189 27.77 25.21 16.45
CA ASN A 189 28.01 26.23 15.42
C ASN A 189 26.82 26.57 14.50
N GLY A 190 25.72 25.81 14.53
CA GLY A 190 24.50 26.13 13.78
C GLY A 190 24.44 25.53 12.38
N ASN A 191 25.52 24.93 11.86
CA ASN A 191 25.46 24.28 10.56
C ASN A 191 24.50 23.09 10.57
N ILE A 192 23.74 22.90 9.48
CA ILE A 192 22.89 21.73 9.31
C ILE A 192 23.72 20.51 8.93
N LEU A 193 23.49 19.41 9.64
CA LEU A 193 24.14 18.12 9.42
C LEU A 193 23.25 17.14 8.66
N VAL A 194 21.93 17.21 8.86
CA VAL A 194 20.93 16.41 8.15
C VAL A 194 19.68 17.26 7.90
N LYS A 195 19.15 17.23 6.68
CA LYS A 195 17.80 17.72 6.34
C LYS A 195 17.05 16.57 5.68
N ASN A 196 15.99 16.07 6.32
CA ASN A 196 15.17 14.98 5.80
C ASN A 196 13.70 15.38 5.68
N ASN A 197 13.10 15.21 4.50
CA ASN A 197 11.65 15.34 4.34
C ASN A 197 11.01 14.01 4.72
N LEU A 198 10.00 14.05 5.60
CA LEU A 198 9.21 12.87 5.99
C LEU A 198 7.97 12.71 5.10
N THR A 199 7.63 13.70 4.28
CA THR A 199 6.60 13.63 3.24
C THR A 199 7.12 12.88 2.01
N LEU A 200 6.72 11.63 1.86
CA LEU A 200 6.92 10.87 0.61
C LEU A 200 5.82 11.29 -0.37
N SER A 201 6.18 11.66 -1.60
CA SER A 201 5.26 12.26 -2.58
C SER A 201 5.37 11.58 -3.94
N CYS A 202 4.25 11.07 -4.43
CA CYS A 202 4.18 10.16 -5.57
C CYS A 202 3.81 10.92 -6.85
N ASN A 203 4.77 11.53 -7.55
CA ASN A 203 4.48 12.39 -8.72
C ASN A 203 4.25 11.59 -10.01
N PHE A 204 3.06 11.69 -10.61
CA PHE A 204 2.58 10.79 -11.68
C PHE A 204 2.32 11.47 -13.04
N ASN A 205 3.07 12.53 -13.39
CA ASN A 205 3.02 13.14 -14.73
C ASN A 205 3.39 12.13 -15.85
N HIS A 206 2.90 12.35 -17.07
CA HIS A 206 3.19 11.45 -18.20
C HIS A 206 4.68 11.45 -18.62
N ASP A 207 5.41 12.51 -18.25
CA ASP A 207 6.83 12.72 -18.47
C ASP A 207 7.60 12.89 -17.13
N ALA A 208 7.19 12.20 -16.06
CA ALA A 208 7.62 12.42 -14.65
C ALA A 208 9.11 12.15 -14.29
N TYR A 209 10.03 12.16 -15.26
CA TYR A 209 11.46 11.90 -15.04
C TYR A 209 12.30 13.20 -14.83
N SER A 210 11.71 14.28 -14.29
CA SER A 210 12.43 15.57 -14.06
C SER A 210 11.89 16.49 -12.94
N SER A 211 12.80 16.84 -12.01
CA SER A 211 13.03 18.12 -11.28
C SER A 211 12.00 18.92 -10.45
N ASP A 212 12.32 19.21 -9.15
CA ASP A 212 12.80 20.54 -8.62
C ASP A 212 13.26 20.48 -7.10
N ALA A 213 13.76 21.57 -6.42
CA ALA A 213 14.72 21.52 -5.25
C ALA A 213 14.75 22.65 -4.12
N ASP A 214 15.57 22.49 -3.00
CA ASP A 214 16.27 23.49 -2.05
C ASP A 214 16.33 23.32 -0.44
N TYR A 215 16.93 24.25 0.40
CA TYR A 215 17.59 24.05 1.77
C TYR A 215 17.04 24.69 3.13
N SER A 216 17.83 25.17 4.17
CA SER A 216 17.42 25.36 5.64
C SER A 216 18.30 26.19 6.70
N HIS A 217 17.79 27.19 7.54
CA HIS A 217 18.47 27.86 8.76
C HIS A 217 17.68 28.20 10.26
N ALA A 218 17.58 27.71 11.66
CA ALA A 218 18.40 27.31 13.07
C ALA A 218 19.17 28.20 14.27
N ASP A 219 18.62 29.28 14.95
CA ASP A 219 18.49 30.09 16.26
C ASP A 219 17.64 29.66 17.75
N HIS A 220 17.85 29.14 19.15
CA HIS A 220 18.58 29.10 20.71
C HIS A 220 17.61 29.19 22.10
N PHE A 221 17.08 28.36 23.09
CA PHE A 221 17.36 27.13 23.94
C PHE A 221 16.37 26.16 24.70
N GLU A 222 16.87 24.91 24.93
CA GLU A 222 16.72 23.88 26.03
C GLU A 222 16.09 22.45 25.86
N ASN A 223 16.49 21.46 26.71
CA ASN A 223 16.40 20.00 26.41
C ASN A 223 16.27 19.03 27.64
N THR A 224 15.57 17.90 27.49
CA THR A 224 15.25 16.93 28.58
C THR A 224 15.46 15.45 28.20
N LEU A 225 15.89 14.59 29.15
CA LEU A 225 16.18 13.18 28.91
C LEU A 225 14.93 12.32 28.60
N VAL A 226 15.03 11.47 27.57
CA VAL A 226 14.01 10.47 27.20
C VAL A 226 14.21 9.17 27.99
N GLY A 227 13.24 8.81 28.83
CA GLY A 227 13.16 7.51 29.51
C GLY A 227 12.47 6.43 28.66
N PRO A 228 12.38 5.17 29.15
CA PRO A 228 11.73 4.08 28.42
C PRO A 228 10.23 4.37 28.23
N GLN A 229 9.73 4.19 27.00
CA GLN A 229 8.40 4.71 26.61
C GLN A 229 7.21 3.88 27.13
N ASN A 230 7.45 2.72 27.74
CA ASN A 230 6.39 1.80 28.18
C ASN A 230 5.81 2.12 29.58
N ASN A 231 5.07 3.22 29.68
CA ASN A 231 4.08 3.42 30.75
C ASN A 231 2.80 2.62 30.45
N ILE A 232 2.90 1.28 30.40
CA ILE A 232 1.73 0.39 30.34
C ILE A 232 1.05 0.38 31.71
N VAL A 233 0.24 1.41 31.96
CA VAL A 233 -0.68 1.44 33.09
C VAL A 233 -1.94 0.69 32.65
N GLN A 234 -2.08 -0.57 33.07
CA GLN A 234 -3.31 -1.35 32.91
C GLN A 234 -4.44 -0.80 33.80
N ASN A 235 -4.92 0.39 33.45
CA ASN A 235 -6.22 0.86 33.87
C ASN A 235 -7.27 0.14 33.04
N ASN A 236 -8.29 -0.44 33.68
CA ASN A 236 -9.52 -0.81 32.99
C ASN A 236 -10.28 0.47 32.61
N ILE A 237 -9.89 1.11 31.51
CA ILE A 237 -10.59 2.26 30.96
C ILE A 237 -11.99 1.78 30.49
N PRO A 238 -13.08 2.39 30.97
CA PRO A 238 -14.42 2.00 30.54
C PRO A 238 -14.68 2.50 29.12
N LEU A 239 -14.54 1.60 28.15
CA LEU A 239 -14.81 1.86 26.73
C LEU A 239 -16.27 2.27 26.50
N LEU A 240 -16.47 3.30 25.69
CA LEU A 240 -17.79 3.79 25.28
C LEU A 240 -18.36 2.93 24.15
N VAL A 241 -19.69 2.84 24.06
CA VAL A 241 -20.35 2.09 22.99
C VAL A 241 -20.26 2.89 21.69
N PRO A 242 -19.85 2.27 20.57
CA PRO A 242 -19.82 2.94 19.27
C PRO A 242 -21.16 3.56 18.89
N ASP A 243 -21.13 4.81 18.45
CA ASP A 243 -22.26 5.43 17.75
C ASP A 243 -22.55 4.70 16.44
N ASN A 244 -23.83 4.50 16.12
CA ASN A 244 -24.21 4.00 14.79
C ASN A 244 -23.89 5.04 13.70
N ALA A 245 -23.40 4.58 12.55
CA ALA A 245 -23.09 5.41 11.38
C ALA A 245 -23.25 4.62 10.07
N THR A 246 -23.53 5.34 8.97
CA THR A 246 -23.66 4.75 7.63
C THR A 246 -22.90 5.55 6.59
N TYR A 247 -22.12 4.86 5.75
CA TYR A 247 -21.24 5.48 4.74
C TYR A 247 -21.57 4.95 3.35
N ASN A 248 -21.80 5.83 2.38
CA ASN A 248 -21.89 5.44 0.97
C ASN A 248 -20.52 5.59 0.31
N VAL A 249 -19.86 4.49 -0.03
CA VAL A 249 -18.41 4.43 -0.36
C VAL A 249 -18.14 3.39 -1.43
N PHE A 250 -16.93 3.38 -2.00
CA PHE A 250 -16.43 2.24 -2.77
C PHE A 250 -15.83 1.22 -1.79
N PRO A 251 -16.55 0.14 -1.40
CA PRO A 251 -16.04 -0.83 -0.44
C PRO A 251 -14.82 -1.58 -1.00
N LEU A 252 -13.87 -1.92 -0.14
CA LEU A 252 -12.84 -2.89 -0.53
C LEU A 252 -13.48 -4.24 -0.91
N PRO A 253 -13.03 -4.91 -1.99
CA PRO A 253 -11.80 -4.66 -2.74
C PRO A 253 -11.96 -3.82 -4.03
N ILE A 254 -12.99 -2.98 -4.16
CA ILE A 254 -13.13 -2.11 -5.34
C ILE A 254 -11.99 -1.07 -5.35
N GLU A 255 -11.20 -1.04 -6.42
CA GLU A 255 -10.02 -0.16 -6.55
C GLU A 255 -10.42 1.31 -6.80
N ALA A 256 -11.36 1.58 -7.71
CA ALA A 256 -11.76 2.94 -8.08
C ALA A 256 -13.14 2.96 -8.78
N PRO A 257 -13.72 4.14 -9.12
CA PRO A 257 -15.04 4.25 -9.77
C PRO A 257 -15.21 3.52 -11.12
N THR A 258 -14.10 3.16 -11.78
CA THR A 258 -14.10 2.35 -13.01
C THR A 258 -14.13 0.84 -12.78
N PHE A 259 -13.97 0.38 -11.54
CA PHE A 259 -13.90 -1.04 -11.16
C PHE A 259 -15.22 -1.58 -10.57
N GLY A 260 -16.11 -0.71 -10.10
CA GLY A 260 -17.38 -1.11 -9.48
C GLY A 260 -18.22 0.07 -9.01
N SER A 261 -19.34 -0.23 -8.35
CA SER A 261 -20.29 0.76 -7.84
C SER A 261 -20.11 1.01 -6.33
N ARG A 262 -20.52 2.18 -5.85
CA ARG A 262 -20.61 2.46 -4.40
C ARG A 262 -21.70 1.63 -3.72
N SER A 263 -21.53 1.39 -2.42
CA SER A 263 -22.52 0.75 -1.56
C SER A 263 -22.65 1.49 -0.22
N ILE A 264 -23.83 1.45 0.39
CA ILE A 264 -24.02 1.89 1.77
C ILE A 264 -23.55 0.78 2.72
N LEU A 265 -22.57 1.09 3.56
CA LEU A 265 -22.12 0.26 4.68
C LEU A 265 -22.65 0.83 6.00
N THR A 266 -23.06 -0.03 6.92
CA THR A 266 -23.47 0.33 8.29
C THR A 266 -22.46 -0.26 9.27
N ASN A 267 -21.96 0.55 10.21
CA ASN A 267 -21.02 0.15 11.27
C ASN A 267 -19.87 -0.80 10.82
N PRO A 268 -19.08 -0.45 9.78
CA PRO A 268 -18.08 -1.34 9.16
C PRO A 268 -16.77 -1.54 9.96
N TRP A 269 -16.69 -1.00 11.17
CA TRP A 269 -15.50 -1.07 12.04
C TRP A 269 -15.27 -2.44 12.68
N LEU A 270 -14.02 -2.73 13.00
CA LEU A 270 -13.64 -3.90 13.80
C LEU A 270 -13.45 -3.49 15.26
N LEU A 271 -14.33 -3.96 16.14
CA LEU A 271 -14.37 -3.57 17.57
C LEU A 271 -13.12 -3.93 18.39
N ASN A 272 -12.20 -4.72 17.85
CA ASN A 272 -10.91 -5.01 18.50
C ASN A 272 -9.76 -4.09 18.05
N ALA A 273 -10.00 -3.22 17.05
CA ALA A 273 -9.08 -2.19 16.57
C ALA A 273 -9.65 -0.77 16.79
N SER A 274 -10.94 -0.60 16.51
CA SER A 274 -11.72 0.60 16.76
C SER A 274 -12.81 0.31 17.81
N PRO A 275 -12.46 0.24 19.12
CA PRO A 275 -13.37 -0.24 20.17
C PRO A 275 -14.61 0.64 20.35
N GLU A 276 -14.47 1.95 20.16
CA GLU A 276 -15.57 2.94 20.23
C GLU A 276 -16.08 3.32 18.83
N GLY A 277 -15.78 2.49 17.82
CA GLY A 277 -16.02 2.80 16.41
C GLY A 277 -15.13 3.92 15.89
N TRP A 278 -15.52 4.52 14.77
CA TRP A 278 -14.70 5.51 14.06
C TRP A 278 -15.03 6.97 14.40
N HIS A 279 -16.00 7.23 15.30
CA HIS A 279 -16.50 8.58 15.61
C HIS A 279 -16.31 9.03 17.07
N SER A 280 -15.49 8.31 17.83
CA SER A 280 -14.99 8.73 19.15
C SER A 280 -13.46 8.86 19.12
N ASP A 281 -12.88 9.70 19.97
CA ASP A 281 -11.44 9.69 20.33
C ASP A 281 -11.19 9.17 21.77
N GLY A 282 -12.20 8.55 22.39
CA GLY A 282 -12.19 8.15 23.81
C GLY A 282 -12.46 9.29 24.80
N THR A 283 -12.72 10.51 24.31
CA THR A 283 -13.15 11.68 25.12
C THR A 283 -14.34 12.41 24.49
N ASN A 284 -14.34 12.55 23.17
CA ASN A 284 -15.27 13.33 22.36
C ASN A 284 -15.94 12.43 21.32
N HIS A 285 -17.25 12.59 21.12
CA HIS A 285 -17.99 11.97 20.03
C HIS A 285 -18.25 13.00 18.92
N TYR A 286 -18.09 12.60 17.66
CA TYR A 286 -18.19 13.47 16.48
C TYR A 286 -19.35 13.06 15.56
N THR A 287 -20.00 14.02 14.91
CA THR A 287 -20.98 13.80 13.82
C THR A 287 -20.35 13.91 12.43
N VAL A 288 -19.16 14.51 12.36
CA VAL A 288 -18.34 14.69 11.16
C VAL A 288 -17.37 13.52 10.91
N THR A 289 -16.67 13.51 9.77
CA THR A 289 -15.57 12.59 9.41
C THR A 289 -14.31 12.75 10.29
N ARG A 290 -14.46 12.51 11.60
CA ARG A 290 -13.41 12.54 12.62
C ARG A 290 -13.62 11.44 13.66
N GLY A 291 -12.52 10.89 14.16
CA GLY A 291 -12.46 10.05 15.37
C GLY A 291 -11.03 9.61 15.67
N ASN A 292 -10.88 8.47 16.35
CA ASN A 292 -9.60 8.04 16.93
C ASN A 292 -8.48 7.85 15.91
N ASN A 293 -8.78 7.32 14.73
CA ASN A 293 -7.74 6.85 13.79
C ASN A 293 -7.40 7.91 12.74
N VAL A 294 -8.35 8.80 12.42
CA VAL A 294 -8.25 9.79 11.34
C VAL A 294 -9.22 10.95 11.54
N PHE A 295 -8.78 12.14 11.13
CA PHE A 295 -9.60 13.30 10.82
C PHE A 295 -9.50 13.59 9.31
N ALA A 296 -10.62 13.49 8.59
CA ALA A 296 -10.67 13.68 7.15
C ALA A 296 -11.51 14.91 6.77
N TYR A 297 -10.95 15.75 5.91
CA TYR A 297 -11.51 17.05 5.51
C TYR A 297 -11.00 17.46 4.11
N GLU A 298 -11.48 18.57 3.58
CA GLU A 298 -10.97 19.19 2.35
C GLU A 298 -9.92 20.27 2.60
N ASP A 299 -8.89 20.36 1.77
CA ASP A 299 -7.97 21.52 1.71
C ASP A 299 -7.83 22.06 0.28
N VAL A 300 -8.93 22.48 -0.33
CA VAL A 300 -8.94 22.95 -1.72
C VAL A 300 -8.20 24.30 -1.90
N ALA A 301 -7.77 24.91 -0.80
CA ALA A 301 -6.88 26.07 -0.80
C ALA A 301 -5.38 25.71 -0.79
N GLY A 302 -5.00 24.49 -0.39
CA GLY A 302 -3.60 24.11 -0.14
C GLY A 302 -2.99 24.86 1.03
N THR A 303 -3.80 25.20 2.05
CA THR A 303 -3.43 26.06 3.19
C THR A 303 -3.96 25.56 4.54
N ALA A 304 -4.44 24.32 4.63
CA ALA A 304 -4.71 23.67 5.90
C ALA A 304 -3.43 23.59 6.75
N LEU A 305 -3.64 23.54 8.07
CA LEU A 305 -2.55 23.54 9.06
C LEU A 305 -1.61 24.76 8.95
N THR A 306 -2.11 25.92 8.48
CA THR A 306 -1.39 27.20 8.55
C THR A 306 -1.79 28.03 9.77
N ALA A 307 -0.91 28.96 10.18
CA ALA A 307 -1.11 29.79 11.36
C ALA A 307 -2.10 30.96 11.11
N PRO A 308 -2.87 31.41 12.13
CA PRO A 308 -2.89 30.94 13.51
C PRO A 308 -3.97 29.90 13.82
N ASP A 309 -4.93 29.69 12.91
CA ASP A 309 -6.19 28.99 13.18
C ASP A 309 -6.16 27.56 12.64
N TYR A 310 -5.94 26.61 13.56
CA TYR A 310 -6.11 25.18 13.32
C TYR A 310 -7.58 24.89 12.95
N LEU A 311 -7.80 24.06 11.91
CA LEU A 311 -9.10 23.69 11.30
C LEU A 311 -9.70 24.70 10.26
N THR A 312 -8.97 25.03 9.20
CA THR A 312 -9.54 25.74 8.02
C THR A 312 -10.29 24.83 7.04
N GLY A 313 -9.98 23.53 7.01
CA GLY A 313 -10.58 22.57 6.08
C GLY A 313 -11.89 21.96 6.56
N THR A 314 -12.90 21.87 5.68
CA THR A 314 -14.25 21.42 6.05
C THR A 314 -14.37 19.88 6.02
N PRO A 315 -14.72 19.21 7.13
CA PRO A 315 -15.05 17.78 7.11
C PRO A 315 -16.49 17.53 6.60
N ALA A 316 -16.78 16.30 6.17
CA ALA A 316 -18.15 15.93 5.81
C ALA A 316 -18.99 15.71 7.09
N GLU A 317 -20.18 16.29 7.15
CA GLU A 317 -21.09 16.27 8.31
C GLU A 317 -22.24 15.28 8.08
N GLY A 318 -22.30 14.21 8.87
CA GLY A 318 -23.34 13.17 8.80
C GLY A 318 -24.56 13.46 9.68
N GLY A 319 -24.54 14.54 10.46
CA GLY A 319 -25.55 14.94 11.42
C GLY A 319 -25.66 13.99 12.63
N ALA A 320 -26.67 14.21 13.45
CA ALA A 320 -26.91 13.40 14.67
C ALA A 320 -27.15 11.90 14.41
N THR A 321 -27.32 11.46 13.16
CA THR A 321 -27.45 10.06 12.76
C THR A 321 -26.22 9.52 12.00
N ARG A 322 -25.19 10.33 11.79
CA ARG A 322 -23.92 9.96 11.13
C ARG A 322 -24.14 9.28 9.78
N ASN A 323 -25.00 9.89 8.97
CA ASN A 323 -25.46 9.38 7.69
C ASN A 323 -24.69 10.05 6.54
N PHE A 324 -23.50 9.53 6.25
CA PHE A 324 -22.62 9.99 5.17
C PHE A 324 -23.03 9.41 3.81
N ASN A 325 -24.32 9.47 3.48
CA ASN A 325 -24.89 9.02 2.20
C ASN A 325 -24.93 10.16 1.16
N PHE A 326 -23.78 10.72 0.83
CA PHE A 326 -23.67 11.79 -0.15
C PHE A 326 -23.78 11.29 -1.59
N PRO A 327 -24.34 12.09 -2.53
CA PRO A 327 -24.35 11.75 -3.95
C PRO A 327 -22.93 11.64 -4.52
N PHE A 328 -22.79 10.88 -5.60
CA PHE A 328 -21.59 10.81 -6.42
C PHE A 328 -21.99 10.64 -7.87
N ASN A 329 -21.35 11.38 -8.77
CA ASN A 329 -21.45 11.18 -10.21
C ASN A 329 -20.07 11.40 -10.83
N ILE A 330 -19.52 10.36 -11.47
CA ILE A 330 -18.21 10.37 -12.14
C ILE A 330 -18.10 11.38 -13.30
N ASN A 331 -19.24 11.91 -13.78
CA ASN A 331 -19.30 12.91 -14.83
C ASN A 331 -19.39 14.36 -14.30
N GLU A 332 -19.46 14.57 -12.98
CA GLU A 332 -19.56 15.91 -12.36
C GLU A 332 -18.20 16.52 -12.03
N ALA A 333 -18.18 17.85 -11.85
CA ALA A 333 -17.01 18.54 -11.30
C ALA A 333 -16.68 18.04 -9.88
N PRO A 334 -15.39 17.88 -9.50
CA PRO A 334 -15.01 17.31 -8.20
C PRO A 334 -15.66 17.99 -6.98
N VAL A 335 -15.87 19.30 -7.02
CA VAL A 335 -16.58 20.05 -5.96
C VAL A 335 -17.98 19.50 -5.65
N ASN A 336 -18.72 19.03 -6.67
CA ASN A 336 -20.06 18.43 -6.49
C ASN A 336 -19.99 17.03 -5.84
N ASN A 337 -18.82 16.38 -5.89
CA ASN A 337 -18.55 15.08 -5.29
C ASN A 337 -17.83 15.18 -3.92
N ARG A 338 -17.46 16.38 -3.44
CA ARG A 338 -16.54 16.60 -2.31
C ARG A 338 -16.90 15.86 -1.02
N ASN A 339 -18.15 15.92 -0.56
CA ASN A 339 -18.53 15.22 0.66
C ASN A 339 -18.46 13.69 0.50
N ALA A 340 -18.69 13.15 -0.71
CA ALA A 340 -18.47 11.74 -0.99
C ALA A 340 -16.98 11.37 -1.05
N ALA A 341 -16.12 12.28 -1.52
CA ALA A 341 -14.66 12.13 -1.55
C ALA A 341 -14.09 12.04 -0.14
N ILE A 342 -14.41 13.03 0.72
CA ILE A 342 -14.02 13.04 2.15
C ILE A 342 -14.56 11.79 2.87
N THR A 343 -15.81 11.38 2.59
CA THR A 343 -16.40 10.16 3.17
C THR A 343 -15.67 8.88 2.74
N ASN A 344 -15.26 8.79 1.47
CA ASN A 344 -14.51 7.64 0.96
C ASN A 344 -13.10 7.60 1.58
N LEU A 345 -12.41 8.74 1.65
CA LEU A 345 -11.10 8.89 2.29
C LEU A 345 -11.13 8.54 3.78
N PHE A 346 -12.16 8.97 4.51
CA PHE A 346 -12.41 8.63 5.91
C PHE A 346 -12.65 7.13 6.11
N TYR A 347 -13.51 6.52 5.29
CA TYR A 347 -13.75 5.08 5.30
C TYR A 347 -12.47 4.28 5.01
N LEU A 348 -11.67 4.71 4.03
CA LEU A 348 -10.41 4.04 3.68
C LEU A 348 -9.38 4.11 4.79
N ASN A 349 -9.08 5.30 5.32
CA ASN A 349 -8.09 5.45 6.40
C ASN A 349 -8.45 4.59 7.62
N ASN A 350 -9.71 4.63 8.07
CA ASN A 350 -10.17 3.77 9.16
C ASN A 350 -10.18 2.28 8.80
N ARG A 351 -10.50 1.92 7.56
CA ARG A 351 -10.54 0.51 7.13
C ARG A 351 -9.15 -0.08 6.99
N ILE A 352 -8.16 0.71 6.53
CA ILE A 352 -6.75 0.30 6.46
C ILE A 352 -6.22 0.12 7.89
N HIS A 353 -6.47 1.08 8.80
CA HIS A 353 -6.19 0.94 10.24
C HIS A 353 -6.73 -0.38 10.79
N ASP A 354 -8.04 -0.60 10.71
CA ASP A 354 -8.70 -1.78 11.27
C ASP A 354 -8.18 -3.08 10.65
N VAL A 355 -7.83 -3.10 9.35
CA VAL A 355 -7.23 -4.25 8.66
C VAL A 355 -5.83 -4.54 9.20
N PHE A 356 -4.92 -3.56 9.20
CA PHE A 356 -3.51 -3.78 9.58
C PHE A 356 -3.34 -4.01 11.09
N TYR A 357 -4.25 -3.52 11.92
CA TYR A 357 -4.36 -3.92 13.32
C TYR A 357 -4.53 -5.45 13.47
N GLN A 358 -5.33 -6.11 12.62
CA GLN A 358 -5.47 -7.59 12.59
C GLN A 358 -4.21 -8.34 12.10
N PHE A 359 -3.19 -7.60 11.65
CA PHE A 359 -1.89 -8.11 11.23
C PHE A 359 -0.74 -7.66 12.16
N GLY A 360 -1.05 -6.90 13.22
CA GLY A 360 -0.10 -6.49 14.24
C GLY A 360 0.43 -5.06 14.12
N PHE A 361 -0.19 -4.18 13.33
CA PHE A 361 0.03 -2.73 13.41
C PHE A 361 -0.88 -2.13 14.50
N THR A 362 -0.55 -2.47 15.74
CA THR A 362 -1.21 -2.06 16.99
C THR A 362 -0.51 -0.84 17.60
N GLU A 363 -1.02 -0.32 18.71
CA GLU A 363 -0.45 0.83 19.42
C GLU A 363 0.98 0.54 19.89
N SER A 364 1.21 -0.66 20.42
CA SER A 364 2.54 -1.18 20.75
C SER A 364 3.49 -1.28 19.55
N ALA A 365 2.96 -1.32 18.32
CA ALA A 365 3.70 -1.35 17.06
C ALA A 365 3.70 0.02 16.33
N LYS A 366 3.40 1.12 17.06
CA LYS A 366 3.48 2.51 16.60
C LYS A 366 2.47 2.88 15.51
N ASN A 367 1.22 2.43 15.66
CA ASN A 367 0.11 2.81 14.77
C ASN A 367 -0.37 4.26 14.97
N PHE A 368 -1.47 4.64 14.31
CA PHE A 368 -1.95 6.02 14.25
C PHE A 368 -3.26 6.18 15.04
N GLN A 369 -3.17 6.60 16.30
CA GLN A 369 -4.31 6.67 17.22
C GLN A 369 -4.28 7.94 18.09
N GLN A 370 -5.40 8.67 18.13
CA GLN A 370 -5.60 9.80 19.04
C GLN A 370 -5.53 9.35 20.51
N ASN A 371 -6.01 8.14 20.78
CA ASN A 371 -6.03 7.48 22.07
C ASN A 371 -5.69 5.99 21.91
N ASN A 372 -4.73 5.52 22.72
CA ASN A 372 -4.20 4.15 22.68
C ASN A 372 -4.83 3.27 23.77
N PHE A 373 -5.81 3.78 24.53
CA PHE A 373 -6.57 3.06 25.57
C PHE A 373 -5.74 2.34 26.65
N GLY A 374 -4.44 2.64 26.76
CA GLY A 374 -3.48 1.97 27.66
C GLY A 374 -2.71 0.79 27.06
N ASN A 375 -2.90 0.48 25.76
CA ASN A 375 -2.33 -0.68 25.07
C ASN A 375 -0.82 -0.57 24.76
N GLY A 376 -0.22 0.62 24.87
CA GLY A 376 1.18 0.90 24.56
C GLY A 376 1.35 2.03 23.55
N GLY A 377 2.58 2.26 23.09
CA GLY A 377 2.92 3.33 22.14
C GLY A 377 2.68 4.75 22.68
N VAL A 378 2.89 5.74 21.81
CA VAL A 378 2.63 7.16 22.10
C VAL A 378 1.44 7.63 21.28
N ASN A 379 0.29 7.80 21.94
CA ASN A 379 -0.95 8.28 21.32
C ASN A 379 -0.87 9.75 20.85
N ASP A 380 -1.99 10.31 20.39
CA ASP A 380 -2.14 11.69 19.87
C ASP A 380 -1.57 11.86 18.45
N ASP A 381 -1.67 10.81 17.63
CA ASP A 381 -1.15 10.76 16.25
C ASP A 381 -2.12 10.17 15.21
N SER A 382 -3.42 10.43 15.39
CA SER A 382 -4.44 10.21 14.36
C SER A 382 -4.06 10.86 13.02
N VAL A 383 -4.40 10.22 11.90
CA VAL A 383 -4.05 10.72 10.56
C VAL A 383 -4.85 11.98 10.21
N TYR A 384 -4.21 13.00 9.67
CA TYR A 384 -4.88 14.12 8.99
C TYR A 384 -4.97 13.79 7.50
N ALA A 385 -6.19 13.62 6.97
CA ALA A 385 -6.42 13.12 5.60
C ALA A 385 -7.18 14.14 4.76
N GLU A 386 -6.47 14.74 3.79
CA GLU A 386 -6.90 15.94 3.07
C GLU A 386 -7.37 15.59 1.66
N ALA A 387 -8.65 15.76 1.40
CA ALA A 387 -9.30 15.46 0.12
C ALA A 387 -9.32 16.69 -0.80
N GLN A 388 -9.08 16.47 -2.09
CA GLN A 388 -9.06 17.52 -3.13
C GLN A 388 -8.06 18.64 -2.83
N ASP A 389 -6.92 18.30 -2.21
CA ASP A 389 -5.93 19.29 -1.76
C ASP A 389 -5.45 20.17 -2.93
N GLY A 390 -5.41 21.48 -2.70
CA GLY A 390 -5.11 22.51 -3.71
C GLY A 390 -3.62 22.77 -3.97
N SER A 391 -2.71 22.20 -3.17
CA SER A 391 -1.27 22.41 -3.28
C SER A 391 -0.60 21.58 -4.39
N GLY A 392 -1.29 20.61 -4.99
CA GLY A 392 -0.76 19.74 -6.03
C GLY A 392 -1.80 19.18 -7.01
N LEU A 393 -1.31 18.51 -8.05
CA LEU A 393 -2.09 17.71 -9.01
C LEU A 393 -1.27 16.48 -9.45
N ASN A 394 -1.94 15.45 -9.99
CA ASN A 394 -1.31 14.24 -10.57
C ASN A 394 -0.43 13.47 -9.58
N ASN A 395 -0.77 13.48 -8.30
CA ASN A 395 0.13 13.08 -7.23
C ASN A 395 -0.74 12.66 -6.01
N ALA A 396 -0.12 12.06 -5.00
CA ALA A 396 -0.63 11.98 -3.63
C ALA A 396 0.59 11.85 -2.69
N ASN A 397 0.43 12.20 -1.42
CA ASN A 397 1.55 12.10 -0.48
C ASN A 397 1.14 11.62 0.91
N PHE A 398 2.14 11.14 1.66
CA PHE A 398 2.01 10.81 3.07
C PHE A 398 3.28 11.21 3.85
N SER A 399 3.09 11.97 4.92
CA SER A 399 4.15 12.32 5.86
C SER A 399 4.19 11.36 7.05
N SER A 400 5.34 10.78 7.34
CA SER A 400 5.51 9.73 8.36
C SER A 400 6.40 10.15 9.55
N PRO A 401 5.95 11.09 10.41
CA PRO A 401 6.68 11.47 11.62
C PRO A 401 6.66 10.35 12.68
N SER A 402 7.49 10.50 13.71
CA SER A 402 7.59 9.58 14.84
C SER A 402 6.28 9.44 15.64
N ASP A 403 6.17 8.32 16.36
CA ASP A 403 5.10 8.02 17.33
C ASP A 403 4.67 9.26 18.15
N GLY A 404 3.36 9.49 18.29
CA GLY A 404 2.81 10.66 18.99
C GLY A 404 2.77 11.97 18.19
N ASN A 405 3.23 11.96 16.94
CA ASN A 405 3.11 13.06 15.99
C ASN A 405 2.18 12.64 14.84
N ASN A 406 1.15 13.44 14.56
CA ASN A 406 0.14 13.13 13.55
C ASN A 406 0.75 13.09 12.14
N PRO A 407 0.58 12.00 11.37
CA PRO A 407 0.90 12.01 9.95
C PRO A 407 -0.15 12.80 9.17
N ARG A 408 0.25 13.36 8.03
CA ARG A 408 -0.62 14.06 7.06
C ARG A 408 -0.59 13.31 5.73
N MET A 409 -1.77 12.98 5.20
CA MET A 409 -2.01 12.39 3.88
C MET A 409 -2.69 13.44 3.00
N GLN A 410 -2.11 13.77 1.84
CA GLN A 410 -2.68 14.75 0.89
C GLN A 410 -3.13 14.05 -0.39
N MET A 411 -4.43 14.08 -0.68
CA MET A 411 -5.05 13.47 -1.86
C MET A 411 -5.43 14.54 -2.88
N TYR A 412 -4.62 14.70 -3.92
CA TYR A 412 -4.83 15.71 -4.94
C TYR A 412 -5.89 15.31 -5.99
N LEU A 413 -6.36 16.33 -6.71
CA LEU A 413 -7.04 16.12 -7.99
C LEU A 413 -6.02 15.74 -9.09
N TRP A 414 -6.52 15.15 -10.17
CA TRP A 414 -5.72 14.74 -11.31
C TRP A 414 -6.11 15.51 -12.56
N SER A 415 -5.15 15.71 -13.46
CA SER A 415 -5.34 16.49 -14.68
C SER A 415 -6.52 15.97 -15.48
N SER A 416 -7.33 16.90 -15.99
CA SER A 416 -8.51 16.55 -16.77
C SER A 416 -8.10 15.67 -17.96
N ILE A 417 -8.65 14.46 -18.05
CA ILE A 417 -8.28 13.46 -19.06
C ILE A 417 -8.76 13.90 -20.45
N GLY A 418 -7.97 14.77 -21.08
CA GLY A 418 -8.27 15.39 -22.38
C GLY A 418 -8.28 14.43 -23.57
N ARG A 419 -8.04 13.13 -23.38
CA ARG A 419 -8.16 12.13 -24.45
C ARG A 419 -9.62 11.71 -24.60
N ILE A 420 -10.34 12.44 -25.45
CA ILE A 420 -11.75 12.21 -25.76
C ILE A 420 -11.95 11.10 -26.81
N PHE A 421 -10.90 10.72 -27.55
CA PHE A 421 -10.97 9.79 -28.69
C PHE A 421 -9.96 8.64 -28.56
N PHE A 422 -10.43 7.40 -28.77
CA PHE A 422 -9.64 6.18 -28.73
C PHE A 422 -9.94 5.30 -29.94
N TYR A 423 -8.91 4.77 -30.61
CA TYR A 423 -9.08 3.72 -31.61
C TYR A 423 -9.01 2.33 -30.95
N ASN A 424 -9.97 1.47 -31.29
CA ASN A 424 -10.00 0.05 -30.93
C ASN A 424 -9.62 -0.83 -32.13
N ALA A 425 -9.95 -0.40 -33.34
CA ALA A 425 -9.56 -1.03 -34.61
C ALA A 425 -9.38 0.02 -35.71
N PRO A 426 -8.53 -0.22 -36.75
CA PRO A 426 -7.62 -1.36 -36.89
C PRO A 426 -6.46 -1.30 -35.87
N THR A 427 -5.75 -2.41 -35.66
CA THR A 427 -4.66 -2.51 -34.66
C THR A 427 -3.57 -1.44 -34.86
N ALA A 428 -3.26 -1.08 -36.11
CA ALA A 428 -2.30 -0.02 -36.46
C ALA A 428 -2.76 1.40 -36.07
N ALA A 429 -4.03 1.60 -35.70
CA ALA A 429 -4.58 2.87 -35.24
C ALA A 429 -4.59 3.01 -33.71
N VAL A 430 -4.52 1.91 -32.95
CA VAL A 430 -4.71 1.87 -31.48
C VAL A 430 -3.70 2.74 -30.73
N SER A 431 -2.46 2.82 -31.24
CA SER A 431 -1.40 3.67 -30.68
C SER A 431 -1.53 5.16 -31.01
N ARG A 432 -2.43 5.57 -31.92
CA ARG A 432 -2.65 6.98 -32.25
C ARG A 432 -3.35 7.70 -31.09
N THR A 433 -3.01 8.98 -30.91
CA THR A 433 -3.58 9.89 -29.91
C THR A 433 -4.28 11.09 -30.57
N PRO A 434 -5.47 10.90 -31.19
CA PRO A 434 -6.17 12.00 -31.87
C PRO A 434 -6.49 13.16 -30.95
N THR A 435 -6.06 14.36 -31.33
CA THR A 435 -6.51 15.60 -30.69
C THR A 435 -7.97 15.84 -31.04
N ALA A 436 -8.83 15.96 -30.02
CA ALA A 436 -10.27 16.10 -30.17
C ALA A 436 -10.84 17.16 -29.23
N GLY A 437 -11.90 17.87 -29.67
CA GLY A 437 -12.72 18.76 -28.85
C GLY A 437 -14.18 18.30 -28.79
N THR A 438 -14.96 18.83 -27.86
CA THR A 438 -16.39 18.49 -27.69
C THR A 438 -17.33 19.58 -28.22
N ALA A 439 -18.59 19.20 -28.48
CA ALA A 439 -19.66 20.16 -28.72
C ALA A 439 -20.09 20.90 -27.45
N GLN A 440 -20.60 22.12 -27.64
CA GLN A 440 -21.25 22.94 -26.60
C GLN A 440 -22.79 22.77 -26.62
N PHE A 441 -23.29 21.75 -27.32
CA PHE A 441 -24.70 21.44 -27.53
C PHE A 441 -24.89 19.92 -27.63
N GLY A 442 -26.14 19.45 -27.49
CA GLY A 442 -26.45 18.03 -27.46
C GLY A 442 -26.10 17.36 -26.13
N MET A 443 -25.99 16.04 -26.12
CA MET A 443 -25.54 15.32 -24.92
C MET A 443 -24.01 15.43 -24.76
N PRO A 444 -23.47 15.66 -23.54
CA PRO A 444 -22.03 15.55 -23.30
C PRO A 444 -21.48 14.17 -23.67
N VAL A 445 -20.22 14.09 -24.11
CA VAL A 445 -19.56 12.79 -24.34
C VAL A 445 -19.43 12.07 -22.98
N PRO A 446 -19.99 10.87 -22.79
CA PRO A 446 -20.12 10.30 -21.46
C PRO A 446 -18.84 9.59 -20.97
N MET A 447 -18.61 9.56 -19.66
CA MET A 447 -17.35 9.02 -19.10
C MET A 447 -17.21 7.50 -19.17
N ASN A 448 -18.30 6.76 -19.35
CA ASN A 448 -18.26 5.31 -19.62
C ASN A 448 -17.86 4.98 -21.08
N GLY A 449 -17.92 5.96 -21.98
CA GLY A 449 -17.55 5.86 -23.38
C GLY A 449 -18.66 5.32 -24.29
N ILE A 450 -18.88 5.96 -25.44
CA ILE A 450 -19.67 5.38 -26.54
C ILE A 450 -18.72 4.69 -27.51
N THR A 451 -18.84 3.37 -27.63
CA THR A 451 -18.05 2.53 -28.53
C THR A 451 -18.85 2.13 -29.77
N GLY A 452 -18.23 2.18 -30.94
CA GLY A 452 -18.85 1.73 -32.18
C GLY A 452 -17.94 1.81 -33.39
N ASP A 453 -18.36 1.16 -34.47
CA ASP A 453 -17.72 1.33 -35.76
C ASP A 453 -18.09 2.68 -36.36
N ILE A 454 -17.12 3.32 -37.02
CA ILE A 454 -17.34 4.55 -37.76
C ILE A 454 -17.97 4.22 -39.12
N ALA A 455 -19.00 4.96 -39.48
CA ALA A 455 -19.53 5.01 -40.84
C ALA A 455 -19.41 6.44 -41.40
N LEU A 456 -18.91 6.57 -42.64
CA LEU A 456 -18.84 7.87 -43.32
C LEU A 456 -20.25 8.32 -43.73
N SER A 457 -20.58 9.58 -43.45
CA SER A 457 -21.86 10.20 -43.81
C SER A 457 -22.10 10.14 -45.34
N PRO A 458 -23.27 9.66 -45.81
CA PRO A 458 -23.59 9.61 -47.24
C PRO A 458 -23.58 10.98 -47.95
N VAL A 459 -23.85 12.06 -47.22
CA VAL A 459 -23.57 13.44 -47.63
C VAL A 459 -22.31 13.87 -46.87
N LEU A 460 -21.20 14.10 -47.57
CA LEU A 460 -19.88 14.26 -46.95
C LEU A 460 -19.85 15.34 -45.86
N ASP A 461 -20.52 16.48 -46.09
CA ASP A 461 -20.63 17.56 -45.10
C ASP A 461 -21.88 17.46 -44.20
N GLY A 462 -22.81 16.54 -44.44
CA GLY A 462 -24.05 16.41 -43.66
C GLY A 462 -24.89 17.68 -43.57
N CYS A 463 -24.76 18.62 -44.52
CA CYS A 463 -25.52 19.87 -44.51
C CYS A 463 -26.93 19.75 -45.09
N THR A 464 -27.27 18.59 -45.66
CA THR A 464 -28.63 18.18 -46.03
C THR A 464 -29.03 16.91 -45.27
N ALA A 465 -30.34 16.64 -45.21
CA ALA A 465 -30.87 15.47 -44.53
C ALA A 465 -30.31 14.17 -45.13
N LEU A 466 -29.89 13.24 -44.26
CA LEU A 466 -29.37 11.93 -44.63
C LEU A 466 -30.50 10.89 -44.80
N PRO A 467 -30.27 9.77 -45.51
CA PRO A 467 -31.23 8.68 -45.56
C PRO A 467 -31.49 8.09 -44.18
N ALA A 468 -32.75 7.97 -43.78
CA ALA A 468 -33.14 7.43 -42.48
C ALA A 468 -32.57 6.00 -42.28
N GLY A 469 -31.93 5.78 -41.14
CA GLY A 469 -31.28 4.51 -40.79
C GLY A 469 -29.91 4.26 -41.44
N SER A 470 -29.36 5.19 -42.23
CA SER A 470 -28.03 4.99 -42.86
C SER A 470 -26.86 4.93 -41.88
N LEU A 471 -27.06 5.31 -40.61
CA LEU A 471 -26.04 5.31 -39.56
C LEU A 471 -26.45 4.53 -38.30
N THR A 472 -27.53 3.71 -38.35
CA THR A 472 -28.03 2.92 -37.22
C THR A 472 -26.91 2.14 -36.51
N ASP A 473 -26.82 2.32 -35.18
CA ASP A 473 -25.80 1.75 -34.28
C ASP A 473 -24.33 2.12 -34.56
N LYS A 474 -24.07 2.98 -35.55
CA LYS A 474 -22.73 3.46 -35.93
C LYS A 474 -22.43 4.83 -35.33
N ILE A 475 -21.15 5.18 -35.34
CA ILE A 475 -20.68 6.54 -35.06
C ILE A 475 -20.52 7.23 -36.41
N GLY A 476 -21.26 8.31 -36.65
CA GLY A 476 -21.25 9.00 -37.95
C GLY A 476 -20.03 9.92 -38.10
N LEU A 477 -19.23 9.76 -39.14
CA LEU A 477 -18.15 10.67 -39.52
C LEU A 477 -18.61 11.65 -40.60
N VAL A 478 -18.41 12.95 -40.37
CA VAL A 478 -18.86 14.02 -41.28
C VAL A 478 -17.83 15.14 -41.39
N GLU A 479 -17.71 15.75 -42.57
CA GLU A 479 -16.78 16.86 -42.81
C GLU A 479 -17.34 18.21 -42.33
N ARG A 480 -16.45 19.05 -41.81
CA ARG A 480 -16.73 20.47 -41.57
C ARG A 480 -16.93 21.19 -42.92
N GLY A 481 -18.18 21.54 -43.21
CA GLY A 481 -18.61 22.24 -44.42
C GLY A 481 -19.14 23.65 -44.11
N THR A 482 -20.11 24.12 -44.89
CA THR A 482 -20.63 25.50 -44.81
C THR A 482 -21.72 25.69 -43.75
N CYS A 483 -22.51 24.67 -43.43
CA CYS A 483 -23.53 24.73 -42.38
C CYS A 483 -22.95 24.60 -40.95
N GLY A 484 -23.69 25.12 -39.98
CA GLY A 484 -23.32 25.06 -38.56
C GLY A 484 -23.30 23.64 -37.98
N PHE A 485 -22.50 23.44 -36.93
CA PHE A 485 -22.24 22.12 -36.35
C PHE A 485 -23.49 21.38 -35.85
N ALA A 486 -24.44 22.09 -35.21
CA ALA A 486 -25.68 21.49 -34.73
C ALA A 486 -26.49 20.83 -35.85
N VAL A 487 -26.60 21.47 -37.03
CA VAL A 487 -27.31 20.92 -38.20
C VAL A 487 -26.70 19.60 -38.66
N LYS A 488 -25.36 19.50 -38.68
CA LYS A 488 -24.64 18.28 -39.05
C LYS A 488 -24.95 17.15 -38.07
N VAL A 489 -24.79 17.41 -36.76
CA VAL A 489 -25.01 16.40 -35.71
C VAL A 489 -26.48 15.97 -35.66
N LYS A 490 -27.42 16.89 -35.88
CA LYS A 490 -28.85 16.62 -36.01
C LYS A 490 -29.16 15.71 -37.21
N ASN A 491 -28.63 16.02 -38.39
CA ASN A 491 -28.78 15.17 -39.58
C ASN A 491 -28.17 13.77 -39.39
N LEU A 492 -27.05 13.65 -38.66
CA LEU A 492 -26.45 12.36 -38.29
C LEU A 492 -27.32 11.58 -37.29
N GLN A 493 -27.89 12.24 -36.29
CA GLN A 493 -28.80 11.64 -35.32
C GLN A 493 -30.07 11.11 -35.99
N ASP A 494 -30.70 11.90 -36.85
CA ASP A 494 -31.94 11.53 -37.53
C ASP A 494 -31.71 10.41 -38.59
N ALA A 495 -30.44 10.17 -38.97
CA ALA A 495 -30.00 8.99 -39.73
C ALA A 495 -29.78 7.72 -38.86
N GLY A 496 -29.95 7.80 -37.54
CA GLY A 496 -29.76 6.70 -36.60
C GLY A 496 -28.36 6.60 -35.95
N ALA A 497 -27.47 7.57 -36.16
CA ALA A 497 -26.16 7.55 -35.51
C ALA A 497 -26.29 7.68 -33.99
N LYS A 498 -25.50 6.92 -33.23
CA LYS A 498 -25.49 6.99 -31.74
C LYS A 498 -24.49 7.99 -31.15
N ALA A 499 -23.58 8.49 -31.99
CA ALA A 499 -22.66 9.60 -31.72
C ALA A 499 -22.13 10.15 -33.06
N ALA A 500 -21.60 11.38 -33.05
CA ALA A 500 -21.08 12.04 -34.25
C ALA A 500 -19.62 12.51 -34.09
N ILE A 501 -18.83 12.32 -35.14
CA ILE A 501 -17.48 12.84 -35.30
C ILE A 501 -17.51 13.83 -36.46
N VAL A 502 -17.34 15.11 -36.17
CA VAL A 502 -17.01 16.11 -37.18
C VAL A 502 -15.49 16.10 -37.35
N TYR A 503 -14.98 16.07 -38.58
CA TYR A 503 -13.56 16.31 -38.84
C TYR A 503 -13.37 17.63 -39.60
N ASN A 504 -12.31 18.37 -39.29
CA ASN A 504 -11.96 19.59 -40.01
C ASN A 504 -11.73 19.31 -41.51
N ASN A 505 -12.17 20.21 -42.38
CA ASN A 505 -11.75 20.22 -43.78
C ASN A 505 -10.30 20.72 -43.93
N ALA A 506 -9.73 20.59 -45.13
CA ALA A 506 -8.36 21.01 -45.43
C ALA A 506 -8.06 22.48 -45.09
N ALA A 507 -9.05 23.38 -45.21
CA ALA A 507 -8.88 24.80 -44.88
C ALA A 507 -8.80 25.11 -43.38
N ASN A 508 -9.25 24.18 -42.52
CA ASN A 508 -9.17 24.31 -41.05
C ASN A 508 -8.08 23.40 -40.45
N GLY A 509 -7.64 22.35 -41.16
CA GLY A 509 -6.47 21.54 -40.81
C GLY A 509 -6.50 21.02 -39.37
N SER A 510 -5.43 21.34 -38.62
CA SER A 510 -5.26 20.94 -37.22
C SER A 510 -5.94 21.89 -36.21
N THR A 511 -6.56 22.98 -36.65
CA THR A 511 -7.14 23.99 -35.75
C THR A 511 -8.48 23.53 -35.19
N LEU A 512 -8.46 22.91 -34.00
CA LEU A 512 -9.69 22.65 -33.24
C LEU A 512 -10.30 23.99 -32.81
N GLY A 513 -11.57 24.18 -33.12
CA GLY A 513 -12.36 25.33 -32.70
C GLY A 513 -13.66 24.87 -32.02
N ASN A 514 -14.28 25.78 -31.27
CA ASN A 514 -15.48 25.44 -30.50
C ASN A 514 -16.63 25.00 -31.43
N MET A 515 -17.15 23.79 -31.19
CA MET A 515 -18.40 23.32 -31.79
C MET A 515 -19.59 24.00 -31.10
N ALA A 516 -19.81 25.26 -31.44
CA ALA A 516 -20.94 26.06 -30.97
C ALA A 516 -22.20 25.81 -31.82
N GLY A 517 -23.37 25.99 -31.19
CA GLY A 517 -24.68 25.80 -31.80
C GLY A 517 -25.78 25.77 -30.73
N SER A 518 -27.05 25.72 -31.13
CA SER A 518 -28.18 25.51 -30.23
C SER A 518 -29.29 24.76 -30.96
N ASP A 519 -29.55 23.53 -30.51
CA ASP A 519 -30.70 22.70 -30.88
C ASP A 519 -30.93 21.73 -29.71
N ALA A 520 -32.05 21.90 -29.01
CA ALA A 520 -32.41 21.10 -27.84
C ALA A 520 -32.95 19.70 -28.20
N THR A 521 -33.10 19.38 -29.49
CA THR A 521 -33.53 18.05 -29.96
C THR A 521 -32.36 17.09 -30.25
N ILE A 522 -31.12 17.57 -30.08
CA ILE A 522 -29.91 16.74 -30.17
C ILE A 522 -29.71 16.02 -28.83
N THR A 523 -29.72 14.69 -28.87
CA THR A 523 -29.58 13.78 -27.72
C THR A 523 -28.37 12.87 -27.82
N ILE A 524 -27.64 12.88 -28.95
CA ILE A 524 -26.36 12.16 -29.11
C ILE A 524 -25.17 13.07 -28.80
N PRO A 525 -24.01 12.52 -28.40
CA PRO A 525 -22.81 13.30 -28.19
C PRO A 525 -22.02 13.48 -29.48
N SER A 526 -21.23 14.56 -29.53
CA SER A 526 -20.40 14.85 -30.70
C SER A 526 -19.05 15.50 -30.39
N VAL A 527 -18.09 15.25 -31.27
CA VAL A 527 -16.69 15.67 -31.16
C VAL A 527 -16.17 16.28 -32.47
N LEU A 528 -15.19 17.18 -32.35
CA LEU A 528 -14.39 17.69 -33.47
C LEU A 528 -13.01 17.03 -33.45
N ILE A 529 -12.54 16.50 -34.59
CA ILE A 529 -11.16 16.04 -34.78
C ILE A 529 -10.44 16.83 -35.89
N ILE A 530 -9.11 16.81 -35.86
CA ILE A 530 -8.25 17.41 -36.87
C ILE A 530 -8.39 16.73 -38.24
N ASN A 531 -8.12 17.48 -39.32
CA ASN A 531 -8.33 17.00 -40.70
C ASN A 531 -7.58 15.69 -40.99
N SER A 532 -6.32 15.58 -40.57
CA SER A 532 -5.46 14.41 -40.82
C SER A 532 -5.98 13.11 -40.21
N GLU A 533 -6.69 13.15 -39.07
CA GLU A 533 -7.34 11.96 -38.50
C GLU A 533 -8.61 11.61 -39.27
N GLY A 534 -9.40 12.61 -39.69
CA GLY A 534 -10.56 12.39 -40.56
C GLY A 534 -10.20 11.73 -41.89
N GLU A 535 -9.14 12.22 -42.56
CA GLU A 535 -8.62 11.62 -43.80
C GLU A 535 -8.00 10.23 -43.58
N TYR A 536 -7.34 10.00 -42.44
CA TYR A 536 -6.87 8.66 -42.08
C TYR A 536 -8.03 7.67 -41.94
N ILE A 537 -9.09 8.03 -41.22
CA ILE A 537 -10.30 7.20 -41.07
C ILE A 537 -10.96 6.95 -42.42
N LYS A 538 -11.16 7.99 -43.24
CA LYS A 538 -11.68 7.85 -44.62
C LYS A 538 -10.85 6.89 -45.46
N THR A 539 -9.52 6.94 -45.35
CA THR A 539 -8.62 6.03 -46.07
C THR A 539 -8.79 4.58 -45.62
N GLN A 540 -8.95 4.32 -44.32
CA GLN A 540 -9.25 2.97 -43.81
C GLN A 540 -10.61 2.47 -44.31
N LEU A 541 -11.66 3.29 -44.20
CA LEU A 541 -13.01 2.91 -44.65
C LEU A 541 -13.09 2.67 -46.16
N ALA A 542 -12.39 3.48 -46.97
CA ALA A 542 -12.28 3.27 -48.42
C ALA A 542 -11.53 1.98 -48.78
N ALA A 543 -10.57 1.56 -47.95
CA ALA A 543 -9.90 0.26 -48.07
C ALA A 543 -10.74 -0.92 -47.52
N SER A 544 -12.00 -0.67 -47.11
CA SER A 544 -12.88 -1.65 -46.44
C SER A 544 -12.35 -2.16 -45.08
N THR A 545 -11.39 -1.46 -44.48
CA THR A 545 -10.90 -1.72 -43.12
C THR A 545 -11.88 -1.14 -42.10
N ASN A 546 -12.43 -1.99 -41.23
CA ASN A 546 -13.30 -1.51 -40.15
C ASN A 546 -12.53 -0.62 -39.17
N VAL A 547 -13.05 0.59 -38.92
CA VAL A 547 -12.53 1.50 -37.91
C VAL A 547 -13.50 1.53 -36.74
N ASN A 548 -13.08 1.00 -35.59
CA ASN A 548 -13.87 1.00 -34.36
C ASN A 548 -13.23 1.93 -33.34
N VAL A 549 -14.03 2.78 -32.71
CA VAL A 549 -13.56 3.81 -31.77
C VAL A 549 -14.43 3.89 -30.53
N THR A 550 -13.86 4.48 -29.48
CA THR A 550 -14.58 4.89 -28.27
C THR A 550 -14.43 6.40 -28.09
N LEU A 551 -15.57 7.08 -27.93
CA LEU A 551 -15.64 8.50 -27.55
C LEU A 551 -15.97 8.60 -26.06
N LYS A 552 -15.08 9.21 -25.27
CA LYS A 552 -15.17 9.32 -23.80
C LYS A 552 -15.11 10.80 -23.40
N GLY A 553 -15.81 11.19 -22.34
CA GLY A 553 -15.76 12.58 -21.85
C GLY A 553 -14.40 12.98 -21.27
N ASN A 554 -14.28 14.26 -20.93
CA ASN A 554 -13.19 14.78 -20.10
C ASN A 554 -13.66 14.83 -18.64
N MET A 555 -13.00 14.10 -17.73
CA MET A 555 -13.17 14.25 -16.28
C MET A 555 -11.85 14.63 -15.64
N THR A 556 -11.92 15.35 -14.53
CA THR A 556 -10.84 15.56 -13.56
C THR A 556 -10.99 14.48 -12.49
N PRO A 557 -10.16 13.42 -12.46
CA PRO A 557 -10.24 12.41 -11.39
C PRO A 557 -9.88 13.02 -10.04
N ASP A 558 -10.42 12.42 -8.99
CA ASP A 558 -10.17 12.80 -7.60
C ASP A 558 -9.52 11.60 -6.92
N GLY A 559 -8.27 11.76 -6.45
CA GLY A 559 -7.50 10.68 -5.85
C GLY A 559 -8.19 10.04 -4.65
N SER A 560 -9.06 10.79 -3.96
CA SER A 560 -9.85 10.33 -2.81
C SER A 560 -10.81 9.17 -3.12
N PHE A 561 -11.10 8.92 -4.41
CA PHE A 561 -11.88 7.76 -4.88
C PHE A 561 -11.04 6.62 -5.46
N ASP A 562 -9.73 6.81 -5.69
CA ASP A 562 -8.82 5.73 -6.04
C ASP A 562 -8.30 5.09 -4.75
N ASN A 563 -9.03 4.06 -4.29
CA ASN A 563 -8.67 3.31 -3.09
C ASN A 563 -7.25 2.72 -3.21
N GLY A 564 -6.80 2.39 -4.42
CA GLY A 564 -5.43 1.94 -4.68
C GLY A 564 -4.39 2.97 -4.26
N ILE A 565 -4.58 4.24 -4.62
CA ILE A 565 -3.71 5.35 -4.20
C ILE A 565 -3.83 5.58 -2.68
N VAL A 566 -5.04 5.65 -2.13
CA VAL A 566 -5.23 5.89 -0.68
C VAL A 566 -4.55 4.81 0.19
N ILE A 567 -4.57 3.54 -0.26
CA ILE A 567 -3.84 2.45 0.43
C ILE A 567 -2.33 2.57 0.23
N HIS A 568 -1.85 3.02 -0.94
CA HIS A 568 -0.44 3.28 -1.18
C HIS A 568 0.11 4.33 -0.19
N GLU A 569 -0.56 5.48 -0.08
CA GLU A 569 -0.15 6.55 0.83
C GLU A 569 -0.12 6.08 2.29
N TYR A 570 -1.17 5.40 2.77
CA TYR A 570 -1.18 4.82 4.12
C TYR A 570 -0.09 3.75 4.32
N GLY A 571 0.29 3.06 3.25
CA GLY A 571 1.39 2.09 3.22
C GLY A 571 2.76 2.69 3.54
N HIS A 572 2.99 3.97 3.21
CA HIS A 572 4.17 4.71 3.66
C HIS A 572 4.16 4.87 5.18
N GLY A 573 3.01 5.21 5.77
CA GLY A 573 2.85 5.31 7.21
C GLY A 573 3.17 4.01 7.93
N ILE A 574 2.57 2.89 7.49
CA ILE A 574 2.81 1.55 8.04
C ILE A 574 4.30 1.18 7.93
N SER A 575 4.88 1.28 6.73
CA SER A 575 6.27 0.86 6.51
C SER A 575 7.28 1.73 7.27
N ASN A 576 7.07 3.05 7.36
CA ASN A 576 7.95 3.94 8.12
C ASN A 576 7.83 3.77 9.64
N ARG A 577 6.63 3.54 10.19
CA ARG A 577 6.42 3.35 11.63
C ARG A 577 6.95 2.02 12.16
N MET A 578 6.87 0.95 11.35
CA MET A 578 7.35 -0.38 11.76
C MET A 578 8.87 -0.59 11.57
N THR A 579 9.46 0.06 10.56
CA THR A 579 10.88 -0.08 10.21
C THR A 579 11.79 0.64 11.22
N GLY A 580 12.85 -0.04 11.69
CA GLY A 580 13.82 0.57 12.59
C GLY A 580 13.16 1.12 13.87
N SER A 581 13.34 2.42 14.14
CA SER A 581 12.78 3.13 15.31
C SER A 581 11.37 3.70 15.10
N GLY A 582 10.81 3.62 13.89
CA GLY A 582 9.49 4.18 13.59
C GLY A 582 9.44 5.70 13.47
N SER A 583 10.53 6.34 13.03
CA SER A 583 10.69 7.81 13.01
C SER A 583 10.81 8.43 11.61
N GLY A 584 10.34 7.74 10.56
CA GLY A 584 10.41 8.20 9.17
C GLY A 584 11.81 8.23 8.53
N ALA A 585 12.87 8.36 9.33
CA ALA A 585 14.26 8.40 8.88
C ALA A 585 14.85 7.03 8.44
N CYS A 586 14.09 5.94 8.59
CA CYS A 586 14.59 4.58 8.37
C CYS A 586 14.24 3.96 7.00
N LEU A 587 13.58 4.70 6.11
CA LEU A 587 13.38 4.35 4.69
C LEU A 587 13.85 5.48 3.78
N ASN A 588 15.03 6.01 4.08
CA ASN A 588 15.55 7.24 3.49
C ASN A 588 16.42 6.96 2.26
N ALA A 589 15.96 7.39 1.09
CA ALA A 589 16.66 7.22 -0.20
C ALA A 589 18.05 7.88 -0.25
N ASN A 590 18.33 8.86 0.61
CA ASN A 590 19.65 9.49 0.74
C ASN A 590 20.66 8.61 1.51
N VAL A 591 20.18 7.66 2.30
CA VAL A 591 20.99 6.74 3.13
C VAL A 591 21.05 5.34 2.52
N SER A 592 19.92 4.87 1.98
CA SER A 592 19.81 3.62 1.20
C SER A 592 18.99 3.86 -0.06
N LYS A 593 19.64 3.95 -1.22
CA LYS A 593 18.98 4.25 -2.49
C LYS A 593 17.99 3.15 -2.91
N GLU A 594 18.26 1.90 -2.56
CA GLU A 594 17.38 0.75 -2.77
C GLU A 594 16.28 0.60 -1.70
N GLN A 595 15.91 1.67 -0.98
CA GLN A 595 14.82 1.60 0.01
C GLN A 595 13.49 1.16 -0.62
N MET A 596 12.74 0.34 0.10
CA MET A 596 11.62 -0.44 -0.43
C MET A 596 10.22 0.17 -0.16
N GLY A 597 10.13 1.39 0.39
CA GLY A 597 8.90 2.09 0.82
C GLY A 597 7.74 1.97 -0.17
N GLU A 598 7.95 2.56 -1.35
CA GLU A 598 7.11 2.48 -2.55
C GLU A 598 6.60 1.06 -2.85
N GLY A 599 7.45 0.05 -2.67
CA GLY A 599 7.16 -1.34 -3.00
C GLY A 599 6.28 -2.06 -1.97
N TRP A 600 6.39 -1.72 -0.68
CA TRP A 600 5.40 -2.19 0.29
C TRP A 600 4.06 -1.48 0.10
N SER A 601 4.08 -0.18 -0.17
CA SER A 601 2.87 0.61 -0.45
C SER A 601 2.08 0.07 -1.66
N ASP A 602 2.73 -0.17 -2.80
CA ASP A 602 2.09 -0.81 -3.96
C ASP A 602 1.63 -2.24 -3.66
N PHE A 603 2.40 -3.03 -2.89
CA PHE A 603 1.99 -4.37 -2.49
C PHE A 603 0.74 -4.36 -1.60
N PHE A 604 0.65 -3.47 -0.62
CA PHE A 604 -0.52 -3.31 0.23
C PHE A 604 -1.74 -2.84 -0.56
N ALA A 605 -1.56 -1.89 -1.49
CA ALA A 605 -2.61 -1.45 -2.41
C ALA A 605 -3.16 -2.62 -3.22
N LEU A 606 -2.28 -3.43 -3.86
CA LEU A 606 -2.67 -4.64 -4.60
C LEU A 606 -3.44 -5.63 -3.71
N MET A 607 -2.92 -5.93 -2.52
CA MET A 607 -3.48 -6.93 -1.60
C MET A 607 -4.88 -6.58 -1.10
N LEU A 608 -5.18 -5.29 -0.84
CA LEU A 608 -6.47 -4.84 -0.33
C LEU A 608 -7.51 -4.54 -1.44
N THR A 609 -7.08 -4.47 -2.71
CA THR A 609 -7.94 -4.23 -3.89
C THR A 609 -8.05 -5.46 -4.82
N ASN A 610 -7.69 -6.63 -4.29
CA ASN A 610 -7.71 -7.90 -5.02
C ASN A 610 -9.13 -8.44 -5.21
N LYS A 611 -9.55 -8.75 -6.46
CA LYS A 611 -10.97 -9.04 -6.77
C LYS A 611 -11.28 -10.54 -6.71
N ALA A 612 -12.51 -10.86 -6.30
CA ALA A 612 -13.01 -12.24 -6.35
C ALA A 612 -12.92 -12.81 -7.78
N GLY A 613 -12.15 -13.89 -7.95
CA GLY A 613 -11.90 -14.53 -9.25
C GLY A 613 -10.60 -14.13 -9.95
N ASP A 614 -9.83 -13.16 -9.42
CA ASP A 614 -8.47 -12.91 -9.89
C ASP A 614 -7.57 -14.15 -9.63
N ASN A 615 -6.56 -14.32 -10.48
CA ASN A 615 -5.60 -15.44 -10.41
C ASN A 615 -4.22 -14.99 -10.93
N ALA A 616 -3.19 -15.84 -10.79
CA ALA A 616 -1.79 -15.50 -11.09
C ALA A 616 -1.48 -15.02 -12.53
N THR A 617 -2.39 -15.25 -13.49
CA THR A 617 -2.28 -14.75 -14.88
C THR A 617 -2.87 -13.34 -15.07
N VAL A 618 -3.59 -12.81 -14.09
CA VAL A 618 -4.19 -11.46 -14.15
C VAL A 618 -3.11 -10.42 -13.88
N ALA A 619 -2.71 -9.69 -14.92
CA ALA A 619 -1.76 -8.59 -14.82
C ALA A 619 -2.47 -7.27 -14.45
N ARG A 620 -2.07 -6.65 -13.33
CA ARG A 620 -2.68 -5.42 -12.79
C ARG A 620 -1.76 -4.20 -12.95
N GLY A 621 -2.29 -3.10 -13.47
CA GLY A 621 -1.72 -1.76 -13.28
C GLY A 621 -2.22 -1.14 -11.96
N THR A 622 -1.69 0.02 -11.60
CA THR A 622 -2.13 0.85 -10.46
C THR A 622 -2.49 2.27 -10.95
N GLY A 623 -3.36 3.00 -10.24
CA GLY A 623 -3.77 4.36 -10.62
C GLY A 623 -4.47 4.46 -11.99
N THR A 624 -5.09 3.37 -12.46
CA THR A 624 -5.65 3.30 -13.83
C THR A 624 -6.86 4.21 -14.02
N TYR A 625 -7.66 4.44 -12.97
CA TYR A 625 -8.74 5.43 -12.95
C TYR A 625 -8.18 6.86 -13.04
N ALA A 626 -7.15 7.14 -12.25
CA ALA A 626 -6.50 8.45 -12.16
C ALA A 626 -5.84 8.89 -13.49
N LEU A 627 -5.28 7.95 -14.25
CA LEU A 627 -4.83 8.17 -15.63
C LEU A 627 -5.93 8.00 -16.70
N GLY A 628 -7.18 7.78 -16.32
CA GLY A 628 -8.32 7.64 -17.23
C GLY A 628 -8.32 6.40 -18.13
N GLN A 629 -7.42 5.44 -17.85
CA GLN A 629 -7.24 4.21 -18.62
C GLN A 629 -8.43 3.24 -18.42
N ALA A 630 -8.39 2.11 -19.13
CA ALA A 630 -9.21 0.94 -18.76
C ALA A 630 -8.60 0.24 -17.55
N ILE A 631 -9.40 -0.55 -16.81
CA ILE A 631 -8.97 -1.33 -15.63
C ILE A 631 -7.89 -2.39 -15.92
N THR A 632 -7.61 -2.64 -17.20
CA THR A 632 -6.53 -3.54 -17.69
C THR A 632 -5.28 -2.80 -18.16
N GLY A 633 -5.26 -1.47 -18.02
CA GLY A 633 -4.20 -0.57 -18.46
C GLY A 633 -2.86 -0.79 -17.75
N ALA A 634 -1.83 -0.08 -18.22
CA ALA A 634 -0.49 -0.14 -17.63
C ALA A 634 -0.46 0.50 -16.23
N GLY A 635 -1.24 1.56 -16.03
CA GLY A 635 -1.17 2.37 -14.81
C GLY A 635 0.01 3.34 -14.82
N ILE A 636 0.48 3.67 -13.62
CA ILE A 636 1.57 4.63 -13.31
C ILE A 636 2.97 4.00 -13.20
N ARG A 637 3.11 2.66 -13.17
CA ARG A 637 4.39 1.95 -12.98
C ARG A 637 4.96 1.38 -14.29
N PRO A 638 6.28 1.07 -14.38
CA PRO A 638 6.94 0.67 -15.63
C PRO A 638 6.32 -0.51 -16.38
N LYS A 639 5.70 -1.47 -15.66
CA LYS A 639 4.84 -2.54 -16.20
C LYS A 639 3.70 -2.85 -15.22
N ARG A 640 2.75 -3.67 -15.67
CA ARG A 640 1.73 -4.28 -14.80
C ARG A 640 2.34 -5.35 -13.90
N TYR A 641 1.89 -5.45 -12.66
CA TYR A 641 2.24 -6.50 -11.73
C TYR A 641 1.66 -7.85 -12.17
N THR A 642 2.53 -8.83 -12.41
CA THR A 642 2.15 -10.20 -12.80
C THR A 642 3.32 -11.17 -12.62
N THR A 643 2.99 -12.46 -12.47
CA THR A 643 3.95 -13.55 -12.41
C THR A 643 4.54 -13.90 -13.78
N ASP A 644 3.94 -13.42 -14.87
CA ASP A 644 4.39 -13.64 -16.24
C ASP A 644 5.58 -12.74 -16.61
N LEU A 645 6.76 -13.34 -16.72
CA LEU A 645 8.02 -12.66 -17.08
C LEU A 645 8.02 -12.10 -18.52
N THR A 646 7.09 -12.49 -19.38
CA THR A 646 6.94 -11.89 -20.72
C THR A 646 6.21 -10.54 -20.69
N ILE A 647 5.42 -10.29 -19.64
CA ILE A 647 4.70 -9.02 -19.42
C ILE A 647 5.48 -8.13 -18.44
N ASN A 648 6.04 -8.71 -17.38
CA ASN A 648 6.89 -8.04 -16.40
C ASN A 648 8.10 -8.90 -16.08
N GLY A 649 9.16 -8.76 -16.88
CA GLY A 649 10.43 -9.47 -16.73
C GLY A 649 11.46 -8.79 -15.83
N TYR A 650 11.07 -7.80 -15.00
CA TYR A 650 12.03 -7.10 -14.14
C TYR A 650 12.60 -8.02 -13.06
N THR A 651 13.90 -7.85 -12.80
CA THR A 651 14.71 -8.53 -11.78
C THR A 651 15.52 -7.52 -10.96
N TYR A 652 16.16 -7.97 -9.87
CA TYR A 652 16.98 -7.12 -9.00
C TYR A 652 18.07 -6.36 -9.77
N GLY A 653 18.72 -6.99 -10.75
CA GLY A 653 19.74 -6.34 -11.57
C GLY A 653 19.23 -5.17 -12.42
N ASN A 654 17.91 -4.95 -12.51
CA ASN A 654 17.30 -3.79 -13.14
C ASN A 654 17.15 -2.58 -12.22
N THR A 655 17.47 -2.64 -10.92
CA THR A 655 17.59 -1.42 -10.09
C THR A 655 18.76 -0.56 -10.54
N ASN A 656 19.81 -1.19 -11.09
CA ASN A 656 20.94 -0.50 -11.70
C ASN A 656 20.46 0.48 -12.80
N GLY A 657 20.74 1.77 -12.61
CA GLY A 657 20.31 2.84 -13.51
C GLY A 657 18.87 3.33 -13.30
N MET A 658 18.17 2.94 -12.23
CA MET A 658 16.90 3.55 -11.81
C MET A 658 17.17 4.86 -11.07
N GLU A 659 17.66 5.85 -11.81
CA GLU A 659 17.95 7.21 -11.34
C GLU A 659 17.55 8.25 -12.40
N TYR A 660 17.17 9.44 -11.96
CA TYR A 660 16.76 10.56 -12.82
C TYR A 660 17.41 11.86 -12.35
N ASN A 661 17.42 12.87 -13.23
CA ASN A 661 17.95 14.20 -12.89
C ASN A 661 16.83 15.05 -12.30
N ASN A 662 16.97 15.47 -11.04
CA ASN A 662 16.02 16.37 -10.37
C ASN A 662 16.31 17.87 -10.60
N GLY A 663 17.07 18.22 -11.63
CA GLY A 663 17.44 19.59 -11.99
C GLY A 663 18.72 20.05 -11.32
N THR A 664 18.99 19.60 -10.09
CA THR A 664 20.21 19.93 -9.33
C THR A 664 21.16 18.75 -9.16
N ALA A 665 20.65 17.51 -9.12
CA ALA A 665 21.42 16.28 -8.93
C ALA A 665 20.81 15.08 -9.65
N VAL A 666 21.58 13.99 -9.75
CA VAL A 666 21.05 12.66 -10.11
C VAL A 666 20.63 11.93 -8.84
N VAL A 667 19.36 11.55 -8.77
CA VAL A 667 18.71 10.96 -7.58
C VAL A 667 18.03 9.63 -7.95
N PRO A 668 17.91 8.67 -7.02
CA PRO A 668 17.23 7.40 -7.30
C PRO A 668 15.75 7.62 -7.63
N ASP A 669 15.25 6.93 -8.65
CA ASP A 669 13.81 6.82 -8.91
C ASP A 669 13.22 5.75 -7.97
N VAL A 670 12.87 6.19 -6.77
CA VAL A 670 12.29 5.33 -5.73
C VAL A 670 11.06 4.56 -6.21
N HIS A 671 10.27 5.13 -7.14
CA HIS A 671 9.05 4.50 -7.65
C HIS A 671 9.39 3.31 -8.56
N SER A 672 10.35 3.47 -9.47
CA SER A 672 10.83 2.37 -10.33
C SER A 672 11.53 1.28 -9.51
N ILE A 673 12.31 1.66 -8.50
CA ILE A 673 12.97 0.74 -7.56
C ILE A 673 11.92 -0.05 -6.78
N GLY A 674 10.98 0.65 -6.14
CA GLY A 674 9.88 0.05 -5.38
C GLY A 674 9.00 -0.87 -6.21
N PHE A 675 8.77 -0.54 -7.49
CA PHE A 675 8.08 -1.41 -8.43
C PHE A 675 8.79 -2.78 -8.61
N VAL A 676 10.12 -2.84 -8.55
CA VAL A 676 10.86 -4.13 -8.55
C VAL A 676 10.58 -4.92 -7.26
N TRP A 677 10.55 -4.25 -6.11
CA TRP A 677 10.22 -4.90 -4.83
C TRP A 677 8.76 -5.39 -4.76
N ALA A 678 7.79 -4.55 -5.12
CA ALA A 678 6.38 -4.93 -5.23
C ALA A 678 6.18 -6.10 -6.22
N THR A 679 6.94 -6.12 -7.32
CA THR A 679 6.94 -7.25 -8.27
C THR A 679 7.41 -8.56 -7.62
N MET A 680 8.43 -8.53 -6.75
CA MET A 680 8.86 -9.71 -5.98
C MET A 680 7.80 -10.16 -4.95
N LEU A 681 7.20 -9.22 -4.22
CA LEU A 681 6.14 -9.53 -3.25
C LEU A 681 4.85 -10.04 -3.93
N TRP A 682 4.58 -9.60 -5.16
CA TRP A 682 3.45 -10.09 -5.95
C TRP A 682 3.65 -11.53 -6.45
N ASP A 683 4.85 -11.90 -6.89
CA ASP A 683 5.21 -13.31 -7.13
C ASP A 683 5.09 -14.14 -5.84
N LEU A 684 5.47 -13.57 -4.68
CA LEU A 684 5.36 -14.24 -3.39
C LEU A 684 3.90 -14.48 -2.98
N HIS A 685 3.03 -13.50 -3.18
CA HIS A 685 1.60 -13.64 -2.96
C HIS A 685 1.01 -14.81 -3.75
N TRP A 686 1.29 -14.88 -5.06
CA TRP A 686 0.75 -15.97 -5.88
C TRP A 686 1.32 -17.34 -5.50
N LYS A 687 2.55 -17.43 -5.00
CA LYS A 687 3.08 -18.69 -4.45
C LYS A 687 2.45 -19.10 -3.10
N TYR A 688 2.18 -18.15 -2.22
CA TYR A 688 1.37 -18.40 -1.02
C TYR A 688 -0.06 -18.84 -1.37
N VAL A 689 -0.67 -18.25 -2.41
CA VAL A 689 -1.99 -18.63 -2.92
C VAL A 689 -1.98 -20.03 -3.57
N GLU A 690 -0.92 -20.39 -4.29
CA GLU A 690 -0.74 -21.74 -4.86
C GLU A 690 -0.68 -22.82 -3.76
N LYS A 691 0.01 -22.55 -2.64
CA LYS A 691 0.15 -23.50 -1.53
C LYS A 691 -1.04 -23.52 -0.57
N TYR A 692 -1.69 -22.38 -0.32
CA TYR A 692 -2.68 -22.22 0.75
C TYR A 692 -4.06 -21.71 0.28
N GLY A 693 -4.29 -21.52 -1.01
CA GLY A 693 -5.57 -21.06 -1.57
C GLY A 693 -5.73 -19.53 -1.62
N TYR A 694 -6.63 -19.05 -2.48
CA TYR A 694 -6.89 -17.63 -2.70
C TYR A 694 -8.00 -17.09 -1.79
N SER A 695 -7.87 -15.83 -1.37
CA SER A 695 -8.98 -14.98 -0.92
C SER A 695 -8.79 -13.55 -1.44
N SER A 696 -9.87 -12.93 -1.89
CA SER A 696 -9.95 -11.48 -2.13
C SER A 696 -10.13 -10.68 -0.84
N ASP A 697 -10.66 -11.32 0.21
CA ASP A 697 -10.74 -10.74 1.55
C ASP A 697 -9.58 -11.26 2.43
N VAL A 698 -8.65 -10.36 2.76
CA VAL A 698 -7.50 -10.66 3.64
C VAL A 698 -7.91 -10.84 5.11
N LEU A 699 -9.11 -10.44 5.50
CA LEU A 699 -9.67 -10.65 6.83
C LEU A 699 -10.49 -11.93 6.95
N SER A 700 -10.64 -12.71 5.87
CA SER A 700 -11.31 -14.01 5.90
C SER A 700 -10.73 -14.91 6.99
N THR A 701 -11.61 -15.42 7.86
CA THR A 701 -11.25 -16.32 8.96
C THR A 701 -10.85 -17.72 8.47
N THR A 702 -11.17 -18.07 7.22
CA THR A 702 -10.69 -19.29 6.57
C THR A 702 -9.20 -19.13 6.22
N PRO A 703 -8.29 -20.00 6.72
CA PRO A 703 -6.87 -19.91 6.41
C PRO A 703 -6.62 -19.94 4.90
N ASN A 704 -5.91 -18.92 4.40
CA ASN A 704 -5.65 -18.73 2.97
C ASN A 704 -4.28 -18.07 2.73
N GLY A 705 -3.78 -18.18 1.50
CA GLY A 705 -2.49 -17.64 1.08
C GLY A 705 -2.42 -16.10 1.14
N SER A 706 -3.49 -15.41 0.74
CA SER A 706 -3.57 -13.94 0.77
C SER A 706 -3.37 -13.39 2.19
N ARG A 707 -4.06 -13.96 3.18
CA ARG A 707 -3.91 -13.59 4.60
C ARG A 707 -2.54 -13.95 5.14
N LYS A 708 -1.99 -15.13 4.77
CA LYS A 708 -0.66 -15.58 5.21
C LYS A 708 0.48 -14.68 4.72
N VAL A 709 0.50 -14.31 3.44
CA VAL A 709 1.56 -13.45 2.90
C VAL A 709 1.50 -12.03 3.45
N LEU A 710 0.30 -11.49 3.69
CA LEU A 710 0.15 -10.15 4.27
C LEU A 710 0.64 -10.11 5.72
N GLN A 711 0.29 -11.12 6.52
CA GLN A 711 0.84 -11.29 7.88
C GLN A 711 2.37 -11.34 7.85
N LEU A 712 2.94 -12.17 6.97
CA LEU A 712 4.38 -12.35 6.87
C LEU A 712 5.14 -11.08 6.48
N VAL A 713 4.61 -10.27 5.55
CA VAL A 713 5.22 -9.00 5.14
C VAL A 713 5.13 -7.96 6.26
N THR A 714 4.00 -7.89 6.98
CA THR A 714 3.84 -7.02 8.16
C THR A 714 4.78 -7.43 9.31
N ASP A 715 4.98 -8.73 9.54
CA ASP A 715 5.95 -9.24 10.52
C ASP A 715 7.41 -8.96 10.10
N ALA A 716 7.71 -8.98 8.79
CA ALA A 716 9.03 -8.63 8.28
C ALA A 716 9.37 -7.15 8.53
N LEU A 717 8.40 -6.24 8.36
CA LEU A 717 8.55 -4.82 8.69
C LEU A 717 8.92 -4.61 10.17
N LYS A 718 8.34 -5.40 11.10
CA LYS A 718 8.71 -5.34 12.53
C LYS A 718 10.17 -5.72 12.77
N LEU A 719 10.68 -6.72 12.05
CA LEU A 719 12.03 -7.27 12.27
C LEU A 719 13.15 -6.50 11.57
N GLN A 720 12.91 -5.90 10.42
CA GLN A 720 13.98 -5.27 9.63
C GLN A 720 14.63 -4.05 10.31
N GLY A 721 15.93 -3.88 10.05
CA GLY A 721 16.74 -2.78 10.58
C GLY A 721 16.41 -1.42 9.94
N CYS A 722 17.07 -0.37 10.43
CA CYS A 722 16.95 0.98 9.87
C CYS A 722 17.73 1.11 8.55
N ASN A 723 17.13 1.75 7.54
CA ASN A 723 17.63 1.89 6.17
C ASN A 723 18.09 0.56 5.53
N PRO A 724 17.18 -0.41 5.35
CA PRO A 724 17.46 -1.76 4.84
C PRO A 724 17.69 -1.80 3.32
N SER A 725 18.56 -2.72 2.89
CA SER A 725 18.67 -3.17 1.47
C SER A 725 17.54 -4.11 1.07
N PHE A 726 17.34 -4.38 -0.23
CA PHE A 726 16.45 -5.46 -0.69
C PHE A 726 16.82 -6.81 -0.04
N ILE A 727 18.12 -7.05 0.13
CA ILE A 727 18.66 -8.23 0.80
C ILE A 727 18.22 -8.28 2.27
N ASP A 728 18.30 -7.15 3.00
CA ASP A 728 17.84 -7.05 4.39
C ASP A 728 16.33 -7.30 4.48
N GLY A 729 15.53 -6.74 3.57
CA GLY A 729 14.08 -6.96 3.50
C GLY A 729 13.71 -8.43 3.24
N ARG A 730 14.38 -9.08 2.27
CA ARG A 730 14.23 -10.52 2.01
C ARG A 730 14.62 -11.36 3.23
N ASN A 731 15.74 -11.01 3.87
CA ASN A 731 16.23 -11.72 5.05
C ASN A 731 15.29 -11.52 6.25
N ALA A 732 14.63 -10.36 6.39
CA ALA A 732 13.60 -10.11 7.39
C ALA A 732 12.31 -10.93 7.14
N ILE A 733 11.89 -11.09 5.88
CA ILE A 733 10.80 -12.01 5.49
C ILE A 733 11.14 -13.46 5.86
N LEU A 734 12.37 -13.91 5.56
CA LEU A 734 12.84 -15.25 5.95
C LEU A 734 12.93 -15.41 7.49
N ALA A 735 13.33 -14.37 8.21
CA ALA A 735 13.38 -14.37 9.68
C ALA A 735 11.97 -14.41 10.31
N ALA A 736 11.02 -13.67 9.76
CA ALA A 736 9.61 -13.70 10.19
C ALA A 736 8.99 -15.08 9.91
N GLU A 737 9.26 -15.70 8.76
CA GLU A 737 8.75 -17.04 8.42
C GLU A 737 9.34 -18.13 9.33
N LEU A 738 10.65 -18.05 9.62
CA LEU A 738 11.30 -18.91 10.60
C LEU A 738 10.72 -18.72 12.01
N ALA A 739 10.46 -17.48 12.43
CA ALA A 739 9.92 -17.15 13.74
C ALA A 739 8.45 -17.56 13.92
N THR A 740 7.65 -17.58 12.84
CA THR A 740 6.20 -17.89 12.86
C THR A 740 5.88 -19.35 12.58
N THR A 741 6.54 -20.00 11.61
CA THR A 741 6.22 -21.38 11.19
C THR A 741 7.32 -22.40 11.48
N GLY A 742 8.56 -21.94 11.72
CA GLY A 742 9.74 -22.80 11.87
C GLY A 742 10.46 -23.12 10.55
N GLY A 743 10.19 -22.40 9.45
CA GLY A 743 10.90 -22.56 8.18
C GLY A 743 10.18 -23.41 7.11
N GLN A 744 8.88 -23.65 7.27
CA GLN A 744 8.07 -24.51 6.37
C GLN A 744 7.85 -23.92 4.97
N ASP A 745 8.05 -22.61 4.81
CA ASP A 745 7.94 -21.89 3.54
C ASP A 745 9.30 -21.34 3.03
N LYS A 746 10.37 -21.44 3.83
CA LYS A 746 11.72 -20.93 3.53
C LYS A 746 12.14 -21.11 2.06
N CYS A 747 12.05 -22.33 1.54
CA CYS A 747 12.49 -22.63 0.18
C CYS A 747 11.53 -22.16 -0.92
N MET A 748 10.24 -21.95 -0.60
CA MET A 748 9.29 -21.29 -1.50
C MET A 748 9.61 -19.80 -1.60
N ILE A 749 9.91 -19.14 -0.48
CA ILE A 749 10.36 -17.74 -0.42
C ILE A 749 11.65 -17.55 -1.22
N TRP A 750 12.67 -18.40 -0.98
CA TRP A 750 13.92 -18.37 -1.76
C TRP A 750 13.69 -18.56 -3.25
N GLY A 751 12.83 -19.50 -3.66
CA GLY A 751 12.51 -19.73 -5.07
C GLY A 751 11.86 -18.51 -5.75
N VAL A 752 11.07 -17.72 -5.02
CA VAL A 752 10.48 -16.46 -5.54
C VAL A 752 11.55 -15.38 -5.71
N PHE A 753 12.32 -15.09 -4.67
CA PHE A 753 13.32 -14.03 -4.72
C PHE A 753 14.45 -14.34 -5.70
N ALA A 754 14.91 -15.61 -5.75
CA ALA A 754 15.90 -16.05 -6.73
C ALA A 754 15.38 -15.99 -8.18
N ARG A 755 14.11 -16.35 -8.45
CA ARG A 755 13.47 -16.17 -9.77
C ARG A 755 13.53 -14.72 -10.26
N ARG A 756 13.51 -13.76 -9.33
CA ARG A 756 13.61 -12.31 -9.59
C ARG A 756 15.04 -11.76 -9.40
N GLY A 757 16.07 -12.58 -9.32
CA GLY A 757 17.47 -12.14 -9.24
C GLY A 757 17.95 -11.70 -7.85
N LEU A 758 17.14 -11.87 -6.80
CA LEU A 758 17.51 -11.61 -5.40
C LEU A 758 17.84 -12.94 -4.67
N GLY A 759 18.59 -13.81 -5.34
CA GLY A 759 19.02 -15.13 -4.86
C GLY A 759 20.11 -15.09 -3.78
N LEU A 760 20.59 -16.29 -3.42
CA LEU A 760 21.47 -16.52 -2.27
C LEU A 760 22.69 -15.57 -2.21
N ASN A 761 23.36 -15.41 -3.34
CA ASN A 761 24.61 -14.67 -3.51
C ASN A 761 24.41 -13.29 -4.15
N ALA A 762 23.17 -12.78 -4.17
CA ALA A 762 22.91 -11.42 -4.62
C ALA A 762 23.67 -10.43 -3.70
N SER A 763 24.09 -9.29 -4.25
CA SER A 763 24.80 -8.23 -3.52
C SER A 763 24.07 -6.90 -3.62
N ALA A 764 23.95 -6.23 -2.48
CA ALA A 764 23.39 -4.89 -2.34
C ALA A 764 24.35 -3.77 -2.79
N GLY A 765 25.63 -4.08 -2.96
CA GLY A 765 26.65 -3.04 -3.22
C GLY A 765 26.83 -2.11 -2.02
N VAL A 766 26.94 -0.82 -2.27
CA VAL A 766 27.03 0.22 -1.21
C VAL A 766 25.70 0.96 -1.10
N LYS A 767 25.15 1.13 0.12
CA LYS A 767 23.78 1.66 0.32
C LYS A 767 23.48 3.00 -0.37
N ASN A 768 24.46 3.90 -0.50
CA ASN A 768 24.29 5.19 -1.20
C ASN A 768 24.55 5.13 -2.72
N ASN A 769 24.72 3.93 -3.28
CA ASN A 769 24.87 3.65 -4.70
C ASN A 769 23.69 2.78 -5.20
N ILE A 770 23.22 3.06 -6.41
CA ILE A 770 22.10 2.35 -7.06
C ILE A 770 22.54 1.74 -8.39
N ASN A 771 23.85 1.53 -8.56
CA ASN A 771 24.49 1.10 -9.80
C ASN A 771 25.54 -0.01 -9.59
N ASP A 772 25.56 -0.64 -8.41
CA ASP A 772 26.45 -1.74 -8.03
C ASP A 772 25.72 -2.97 -7.45
N GLN A 773 24.40 -3.05 -7.60
CA GLN A 773 23.63 -4.24 -7.21
C GLN A 773 23.93 -5.42 -8.15
N VAL A 774 24.27 -6.57 -7.57
CA VAL A 774 24.56 -7.80 -8.32
C VAL A 774 23.44 -8.81 -8.11
N GLN A 775 22.78 -9.21 -9.19
CA GLN A 775 21.73 -10.22 -9.14
C GLN A 775 22.28 -11.65 -9.10
N ASP A 776 21.58 -12.52 -8.38
CA ASP A 776 21.81 -13.96 -8.33
C ASP A 776 20.49 -14.72 -8.48
N PHE A 777 20.53 -15.88 -9.14
CA PHE A 777 19.38 -16.74 -9.37
C PHE A 777 19.48 -18.08 -8.63
N ASN A 778 20.52 -18.28 -7.80
CA ASN A 778 20.66 -19.46 -6.97
C ASN A 778 19.80 -19.39 -5.70
N VAL A 779 19.44 -20.57 -5.18
CA VAL A 779 18.81 -20.76 -3.86
C VAL A 779 19.78 -21.54 -2.95
N PRO A 780 19.58 -21.56 -1.62
CA PRO A 780 20.34 -22.44 -0.72
C PRO A 780 20.36 -23.90 -1.19
N GLU A 781 21.45 -24.62 -0.95
CA GLU A 781 21.61 -26.02 -1.41
C GLU A 781 20.50 -26.93 -0.86
N GLU A 782 20.10 -26.74 0.40
CA GLU A 782 18.97 -27.46 0.98
C GLU A 782 17.64 -27.15 0.28
N CYS A 783 17.52 -26.02 -0.44
CA CYS A 783 16.37 -25.68 -1.27
C CYS A 783 16.48 -26.22 -2.70
N VAL A 784 17.69 -26.44 -3.24
CA VAL A 784 17.89 -27.24 -4.46
C VAL A 784 17.52 -28.71 -4.19
N LEU A 785 17.83 -29.20 -2.99
CA LEU A 785 17.40 -30.53 -2.54
C LEU A 785 15.88 -30.55 -2.24
N ALA A 786 15.32 -29.56 -1.53
CA ALA A 786 13.89 -29.52 -1.23
C ALA A 786 12.98 -29.35 -2.46
N THR A 787 13.45 -28.69 -3.53
CA THR A 787 12.73 -28.67 -4.82
C THR A 787 12.71 -30.04 -5.50
N ASN A 788 13.66 -30.93 -5.18
CA ASN A 788 13.58 -32.35 -5.50
C ASN A 788 12.70 -33.13 -4.50
N GLU A 789 12.59 -32.72 -3.23
CA GLU A 789 11.71 -33.36 -2.24
C GLU A 789 10.20 -33.12 -2.46
N VAL A 790 9.80 -32.21 -3.37
CA VAL A 790 8.44 -32.22 -3.97
C VAL A 790 8.21 -33.47 -4.88
N ASN A 791 9.20 -34.36 -4.99
CA ASN A 791 9.04 -35.72 -5.54
C ASN A 791 9.05 -36.83 -4.47
N SER A 792 9.16 -36.52 -3.17
CA SER A 792 9.11 -37.55 -2.11
C SER A 792 7.72 -38.24 -2.02
N ASP A 793 6.64 -37.51 -2.30
CA ASP A 793 5.27 -38.05 -2.38
C ASP A 793 4.97 -38.87 -3.66
N LYS A 794 5.91 -38.99 -4.61
CA LYS A 794 5.71 -39.83 -5.82
C LYS A 794 5.59 -41.33 -5.53
N ASN A 795 5.77 -41.77 -4.29
CA ASN A 795 5.61 -43.16 -3.86
C ASN A 795 4.26 -43.49 -3.15
N LYS A 796 3.26 -42.59 -3.19
CA LYS A 796 1.89 -42.89 -2.70
C LYS A 796 0.73 -42.57 -3.66
N ASN A 797 1.00 -41.93 -4.79
CA ASN A 797 -0.03 -41.55 -5.75
C ASN A 797 -0.54 -42.75 -6.59
N ILE A 798 -1.61 -43.38 -6.10
CA ILE A 798 -2.48 -44.25 -6.89
C ILE A 798 -3.31 -43.40 -7.86
N SER A 799 -3.37 -43.76 -9.14
CA SER A 799 -4.27 -43.14 -10.11
C SER A 799 -5.39 -44.08 -10.57
N ILE A 800 -6.56 -43.52 -10.83
CA ILE A 800 -7.78 -44.24 -11.26
C ILE A 800 -8.16 -43.78 -12.67
N TYR A 801 -8.35 -44.73 -13.59
CA TYR A 801 -8.61 -44.45 -15.00
C TYR A 801 -9.49 -45.54 -15.65
N PRO A 802 -10.41 -45.19 -16.58
CA PRO A 802 -10.88 -43.84 -16.88
C PRO A 802 -11.62 -43.21 -15.69
N ASN A 803 -11.58 -41.88 -15.62
CA ASN A 803 -12.30 -41.10 -14.62
C ASN A 803 -12.78 -39.79 -15.30
N PRO A 804 -14.06 -39.63 -15.65
CA PRO A 804 -15.19 -40.50 -15.29
C PRO A 804 -15.12 -41.93 -15.85
N ALA A 805 -15.58 -42.88 -15.04
CA ALA A 805 -15.79 -44.29 -15.37
C ALA A 805 -17.20 -44.49 -15.96
N LYS A 806 -17.36 -45.48 -16.85
CA LYS A 806 -18.67 -45.93 -17.35
C LYS A 806 -19.08 -47.24 -16.65
N ASP A 807 -18.55 -48.35 -17.15
CA ASP A 807 -18.89 -49.70 -16.71
C ASP A 807 -17.81 -50.32 -15.81
N GLU A 808 -16.60 -49.77 -15.85
CA GLU A 808 -15.44 -50.15 -15.03
C GLU A 808 -14.40 -49.03 -14.92
N PHE A 809 -13.48 -49.16 -13.96
CA PHE A 809 -12.21 -48.45 -13.90
C PHE A 809 -11.05 -49.35 -13.46
N TYR A 810 -9.83 -48.91 -13.75
CA TYR A 810 -8.56 -49.53 -13.42
C TYR A 810 -7.82 -48.69 -12.39
N ILE A 811 -6.98 -49.35 -11.60
CA ILE A 811 -6.19 -48.73 -10.53
C ILE A 811 -4.71 -48.92 -10.86
N LYS A 812 -3.98 -47.83 -11.07
CA LYS A 812 -2.52 -47.86 -11.21
C LYS A 812 -1.87 -47.72 -9.84
N PHE A 813 -1.29 -48.81 -9.37
CA PHE A 813 -0.54 -48.84 -8.12
C PHE A 813 0.91 -48.35 -8.31
N PRO A 814 1.51 -47.69 -7.30
CA PRO A 814 2.95 -47.47 -7.23
C PRO A 814 3.75 -48.77 -7.36
N SER A 815 4.91 -48.73 -8.01
CA SER A 815 5.76 -49.90 -8.32
C SER A 815 6.42 -50.55 -7.10
N ASN A 816 6.25 -49.97 -5.90
CA ASN A 816 6.66 -50.51 -4.60
C ASN A 816 5.48 -51.10 -3.79
N THR A 817 4.29 -51.27 -4.39
CA THR A 817 3.10 -51.79 -3.69
C THR A 817 3.26 -53.28 -3.38
N LEU A 818 3.64 -53.62 -2.15
CA LEU A 818 3.88 -55.00 -1.72
C LEU A 818 2.62 -55.73 -1.25
N GLY A 819 2.48 -56.99 -1.67
CA GLY A 819 1.40 -57.89 -1.28
C GLY A 819 0.10 -57.65 -2.03
N LYS A 820 -1.01 -58.13 -1.45
CA LYS A 820 -2.35 -58.00 -2.05
C LYS A 820 -3.16 -56.93 -1.34
N VAL A 821 -3.82 -56.05 -2.10
CA VAL A 821 -4.61 -54.94 -1.56
C VAL A 821 -6.10 -55.27 -1.42
N SER A 822 -6.79 -54.45 -0.62
CA SER A 822 -8.24 -54.35 -0.56
C SER A 822 -8.69 -52.99 -1.14
N VAL A 823 -9.79 -53.00 -1.88
CA VAL A 823 -10.39 -51.83 -2.52
C VAL A 823 -11.85 -51.75 -2.10
N GLU A 824 -12.26 -50.60 -1.58
CA GLU A 824 -13.61 -50.35 -1.04
C GLU A 824 -14.19 -49.11 -1.71
N LEU A 825 -15.41 -49.20 -2.22
CA LEU A 825 -16.11 -48.07 -2.83
C LEU A 825 -17.20 -47.60 -1.87
N TYR A 826 -17.20 -46.32 -1.56
CA TYR A 826 -18.20 -45.64 -0.74
C TYR A 826 -18.95 -44.60 -1.57
N ASP A 827 -20.26 -44.43 -1.33
CA ASP A 827 -20.98 -43.26 -1.82
C ASP A 827 -20.68 -42.01 -0.97
N MET A 828 -21.17 -40.85 -1.40
CA MET A 828 -20.95 -39.58 -0.72
C MET A 828 -21.64 -39.46 0.67
N SER A 829 -22.47 -40.43 1.08
CA SER A 829 -22.98 -40.53 2.45
C SER A 829 -22.08 -41.34 3.39
N GLY A 830 -20.98 -41.90 2.87
CA GLY A 830 -20.06 -42.77 3.62
C GLY A 830 -20.53 -44.22 3.72
N LYS A 831 -21.55 -44.62 2.96
CA LYS A 831 -22.03 -46.00 2.89
C LYS A 831 -21.18 -46.80 1.89
N LEU A 832 -20.72 -47.98 2.30
CA LEU A 832 -20.02 -48.93 1.43
C LEU A 832 -20.99 -49.47 0.36
N VAL A 833 -20.63 -49.32 -0.92
CA VAL A 833 -21.42 -49.77 -2.08
C VAL A 833 -20.79 -50.94 -2.84
N SER A 834 -19.48 -51.15 -2.73
CA SER A 834 -18.78 -52.33 -3.27
C SER A 834 -17.47 -52.56 -2.53
N SER A 835 -16.98 -53.79 -2.46
CA SER A 835 -15.63 -54.09 -1.99
C SER A 835 -15.00 -55.30 -2.69
N GLU A 836 -13.70 -55.20 -2.91
CA GLU A 836 -12.89 -56.13 -3.71
C GLU A 836 -11.60 -56.43 -2.94
N ASN A 837 -11.38 -57.70 -2.62
CA ASN A 837 -10.33 -58.14 -1.70
C ASN A 837 -9.29 -59.02 -2.40
N LYS A 838 -8.03 -58.91 -1.96
CA LYS A 838 -6.89 -59.70 -2.44
C LYS A 838 -6.52 -59.43 -3.91
N ILE A 839 -6.63 -58.18 -4.35
CA ILE A 839 -6.13 -57.74 -5.68
C ILE A 839 -4.59 -57.76 -5.66
N SER A 840 -3.97 -58.33 -6.70
CA SER A 840 -2.52 -58.16 -6.96
C SER A 840 -2.32 -56.86 -7.76
N PRO A 841 -1.38 -55.98 -7.35
CA PRO A 841 -1.06 -54.75 -8.09
C PRO A 841 -0.64 -54.99 -9.54
N ASP A 842 0.05 -56.10 -9.80
CA ASP A 842 0.63 -56.48 -11.10
C ASP A 842 -0.45 -56.88 -12.12
N ALA A 843 -1.62 -57.33 -11.65
CA ALA A 843 -2.65 -57.95 -12.47
C ALA A 843 -3.60 -56.97 -13.18
N GLN A 844 -3.46 -55.65 -12.96
CA GLN A 844 -4.32 -54.57 -13.50
C GLN A 844 -5.82 -54.92 -13.52
N LYS A 845 -6.35 -55.46 -12.42
CA LYS A 845 -7.75 -55.90 -12.35
C LYS A 845 -8.72 -54.72 -12.52
N ALA A 846 -9.66 -54.85 -13.44
CA ALA A 846 -10.80 -53.95 -13.59
C ALA A 846 -11.75 -54.01 -12.39
N ILE A 847 -12.24 -52.85 -11.96
CA ILE A 847 -13.24 -52.68 -10.90
C ILE A 847 -14.53 -52.21 -11.55
N SER A 848 -15.58 -53.03 -11.55
CA SER A 848 -16.82 -52.69 -12.27
C SER A 848 -17.66 -51.64 -11.54
N THR A 849 -18.13 -50.66 -12.31
CA THR A 849 -19.12 -49.64 -11.92
C THR A 849 -20.49 -49.89 -12.55
N SER A 850 -20.67 -51.01 -13.26
CA SER A 850 -21.91 -51.41 -13.95
C SER A 850 -23.16 -51.41 -13.05
N ASN A 851 -23.02 -51.70 -11.76
CA ASN A 851 -24.13 -51.70 -10.78
C ASN A 851 -24.30 -50.37 -10.01
N LEU A 852 -23.48 -49.36 -10.29
CA LEU A 852 -23.56 -48.03 -9.64
C LEU A 852 -24.44 -47.07 -10.45
N VAL A 853 -24.96 -46.03 -9.79
CA VAL A 853 -25.69 -44.93 -10.46
C VAL A 853 -24.73 -43.80 -10.84
N ASN A 854 -25.14 -42.91 -11.75
CA ASN A 854 -24.30 -41.76 -12.10
C ASN A 854 -24.11 -40.83 -10.90
N GLY A 855 -22.87 -40.53 -10.54
CA GLY A 855 -22.53 -39.86 -9.28
C GLY A 855 -21.03 -39.86 -8.96
N THR A 856 -20.68 -39.32 -7.79
CA THR A 856 -19.31 -39.39 -7.24
C THR A 856 -19.24 -40.51 -6.19
N TYR A 857 -18.12 -41.24 -6.19
CA TYR A 857 -17.80 -42.26 -5.20
C TYR A 857 -16.37 -42.08 -4.68
N MET A 858 -16.14 -42.46 -3.43
CA MET A 858 -14.83 -42.49 -2.79
C MET A 858 -14.27 -43.91 -2.86
N VAL A 859 -13.13 -44.09 -3.50
CA VAL A 859 -12.41 -45.37 -3.59
C VAL A 859 -11.34 -45.39 -2.50
N LYS A 860 -11.55 -46.15 -1.44
CA LYS A 860 -10.58 -46.38 -0.36
C LYS A 860 -9.75 -47.63 -0.67
N ILE A 861 -8.45 -47.56 -0.44
CA ILE A 861 -7.50 -48.63 -0.81
C ILE A 861 -6.59 -48.89 0.39
N LYS A 862 -6.53 -50.17 0.80
CA LYS A 862 -5.76 -50.66 1.95
C LYS A 862 -4.73 -51.68 1.49
N GLY A 863 -3.47 -51.48 1.86
CA GLY A 863 -2.37 -52.40 1.60
C GLY A 863 -1.45 -52.56 2.82
N LEU A 864 -0.39 -53.35 2.67
CA LEU A 864 0.62 -53.51 3.73
C LEU A 864 1.37 -52.18 3.93
N GLY A 865 1.15 -51.54 5.08
CA GLY A 865 1.81 -50.30 5.46
C GLY A 865 1.23 -49.01 4.85
N PHE A 866 0.11 -49.07 4.12
CA PHE A 866 -0.56 -47.86 3.62
C PHE A 866 -2.08 -47.99 3.53
N GLU A 867 -2.76 -46.86 3.72
CA GLU A 867 -4.16 -46.65 3.39
C GLU A 867 -4.26 -45.31 2.64
N THR A 868 -5.09 -45.25 1.59
CA THR A 868 -5.32 -44.03 0.80
C THR A 868 -6.75 -43.99 0.25
N ALA A 869 -7.20 -42.82 -0.19
CA ALA A 869 -8.53 -42.61 -0.77
C ALA A 869 -8.44 -41.72 -2.02
N SER A 870 -9.23 -42.04 -3.05
CA SER A 870 -9.28 -41.29 -4.31
C SER A 870 -10.71 -41.19 -4.84
N LYS A 871 -11.02 -40.09 -5.55
CA LYS A 871 -12.35 -39.79 -6.07
C LYS A 871 -12.56 -40.38 -7.45
N VAL A 872 -13.58 -41.21 -7.64
CA VAL A 872 -14.05 -41.64 -8.97
C VAL A 872 -15.44 -41.07 -9.26
N MET A 873 -15.66 -40.65 -10.50
CA MET A 873 -16.98 -40.23 -10.99
C MET A 873 -17.53 -41.32 -11.90
N VAL A 874 -18.74 -41.81 -11.64
CA VAL A 874 -19.46 -42.72 -12.55
C VAL A 874 -20.37 -41.88 -13.44
N LYS A 875 -20.20 -42.03 -14.76
CA LYS A 875 -20.98 -41.35 -15.79
C LYS A 875 -21.19 -42.28 -16.99
N LYS A 876 -22.17 -43.18 -16.84
CA LYS A 876 -22.79 -43.93 -17.94
C LYS A 876 -23.36 -42.95 -18.96
#